data_AF-A0A7V4GAQ6-F1
#
_entry.id   AF-A0A7V4GAQ6-F1
#
_cell.length_a   1.000
_cell.length_b   1.000
_cell.length_c   1.000
_cell.angle_alpha   90.00
_cell.angle_beta   90.00
_cell.angle_gamma   90.00
#
_symmetry.space_group_name_H-M   'P 1'
#
loop_
_entity.id
_entity.type
_entity.pdbx_description
1 polymer ?
#
loop_
_entity_poly.entity_id
_entity_poly.type
_entity_poly.pdbx_seq_one_letter_code
_entity_poly.pdbx_strand_id
1 'polypeptide(L)'
;MVRLGAAGRGCGAGGGAGAGGGAGGAGVDVVGGCWRTRAAAGLAGLLFVLPWAVGSCELICEVPPPVSGDAGGDGELFDGPESDGPVDGDEADDAGLADGADGDVPASCGNGEVDRGEECDDGNGVEDDGCRSDCRFGCRTDFDCVGGDPCVYERCVAVGTGRRCEAGGAGPPPPAPLWPPNGARTGSLLLPAERQALRPRLRWRPSACPGVSYDVQVDDSCPAVGFGGCEFASPEGSATGLAATSWQPATDLAIETVPPVGRRYFWRVRSVLPGVGPGPWSPVRYVDVGRAPGDLDGDGLADLAVGAPGDATGAGTGRVYVFCGAAAVPDDTPDVVFEVRGGSRFGELVAAAGDVDGDGYGDLLVGDPEYSTTGRGHGAAFLFRGGDPPSTMPALVLEGTANGERLGAAVAGAGDVDADGAADWLVGVPSADATVADAGRVLLLRGGVVPEAEVDRVLDGFEPGGRYGAAVAGAGDVNGDGFGDFLVYEPGGFGAGGVRSGAAFLYSGGPVDSIVVPAQVWAGAGDGEEFGAAMAGMGDLNGDGFEEVAIGAPGADGLRGRVELFRGGVVPGATAGAALEGWAAGDRFGGAVGGAGDVNGDGVPDLLVGAPLADGVAIDAGRAYLFLGGWPPVSTPARVLEEEAAADDEHGAVVAGVGDLDADGFADVAVGAPGFDGARSGAGRVVVWRGPVEPSAEPVLAPEGAMMNAAFGSAVAAAR
;
A
#
# COMPACT_ATOMS: atom_id res chain seq x y z
N MET A 1 -8.88 -45.74 13.09
CA MET A 1 -9.40 -47.09 12.77
C MET A 1 -10.83 -47.22 13.32
N VAL A 2 -11.86 -46.86 12.55
CA VAL A 2 -13.20 -47.50 12.52
C VAL A 2 -13.76 -47.21 11.12
N ARG A 3 -13.90 -48.27 10.32
CA ARG A 3 -14.66 -48.34 9.07
C ARG A 3 -16.10 -48.70 9.43
N LEU A 4 -17.09 -48.05 8.82
CA LEU A 4 -18.37 -48.69 8.50
C LEU A 4 -18.78 -48.26 7.09
N GLY A 5 -19.01 -49.25 6.24
CA GLY A 5 -19.35 -49.07 4.84
C GLY A 5 -20.81 -49.40 4.50
N ALA A 6 -21.16 -49.00 3.29
CA ALA A 6 -22.09 -49.59 2.33
C ALA A 6 -23.48 -50.07 2.82
N ALA A 7 -24.52 -49.50 2.21
CA ALA A 7 -25.43 -50.24 1.31
C ALA A 7 -26.40 -49.27 0.62
N GLY A 8 -26.46 -49.34 -0.71
CA GLY A 8 -27.46 -48.64 -1.50
C GLY A 8 -28.83 -49.31 -1.51
N ARG A 9 -29.84 -48.58 -1.98
CA ARG A 9 -30.99 -49.10 -2.71
C ARG A 9 -31.47 -48.02 -3.68
N GLY A 10 -31.54 -48.38 -4.96
CA GLY A 10 -32.18 -47.56 -5.98
C GLY A 10 -33.68 -47.75 -6.02
N CYS A 11 -34.34 -46.83 -6.74
CA CYS A 11 -35.56 -47.09 -7.50
C CYS A 11 -35.48 -46.21 -8.75
N GLY A 12 -35.43 -46.85 -9.92
CA GLY A 12 -35.56 -46.19 -11.22
C GLY A 12 -37.01 -46.14 -11.67
N ALA A 13 -37.33 -45.06 -12.39
CA ALA A 13 -38.31 -44.94 -13.45
C ALA A 13 -37.97 -43.59 -14.13
N GLY A 14 -37.73 -43.43 -15.42
CA GLY A 14 -38.22 -44.18 -16.57
C GLY A 14 -39.00 -43.20 -17.44
N GLY A 15 -38.36 -42.72 -18.53
CA GLY A 15 -39.07 -42.29 -19.73
C GLY A 15 -39.06 -40.80 -20.08
N GLY A 16 -38.60 -40.52 -21.30
CA GLY A 16 -39.38 -39.70 -22.23
C GLY A 16 -38.83 -38.30 -22.56
N ALA A 17 -38.21 -38.20 -23.73
CA ALA A 17 -37.77 -36.98 -24.39
C ALA A 17 -38.90 -35.97 -24.70
N GLY A 18 -38.52 -34.70 -24.86
CA GLY A 18 -39.36 -33.66 -25.45
C GLY A 18 -38.64 -32.32 -25.60
N ALA A 19 -38.16 -32.05 -26.82
CA ALA A 19 -37.57 -30.79 -27.23
C ALA A 19 -38.61 -29.65 -27.31
N GLY A 20 -38.16 -28.40 -27.17
CA GLY A 20 -38.95 -27.22 -27.50
C GLY A 20 -38.23 -25.92 -27.15
N GLY A 21 -37.61 -25.29 -28.15
CA GLY A 21 -36.94 -24.01 -28.01
C GLY A 21 -37.92 -22.83 -27.90
N GLY A 22 -37.37 -21.67 -27.51
CA GLY A 22 -38.04 -20.38 -27.51
C GLY A 22 -37.08 -19.30 -27.04
N ALA A 23 -36.42 -18.65 -28.00
CA ALA A 23 -35.66 -17.44 -27.77
C ALA A 23 -36.61 -16.28 -27.45
N GLY A 24 -36.26 -15.49 -26.43
CA GLY A 24 -36.88 -14.21 -26.11
C GLY A 24 -35.83 -13.35 -25.42
N GLY A 25 -35.19 -12.47 -26.19
CA GLY A 25 -34.33 -11.44 -25.65
C GLY A 25 -35.17 -10.40 -24.90
N ALA A 26 -34.66 -9.96 -23.77
CA ALA A 26 -35.08 -8.74 -23.11
C ALA A 26 -33.81 -8.02 -22.67
N GLY A 27 -33.56 -6.86 -23.28
CA GLY A 27 -32.60 -5.89 -22.77
C GLY A 27 -33.10 -5.31 -21.45
N VAL A 28 -32.17 -4.92 -20.60
CA VAL A 28 -32.44 -4.27 -19.31
C VAL A 28 -31.65 -2.98 -19.30
N ASP A 29 -32.38 -1.85 -19.31
CA ASP A 29 -31.89 -0.55 -18.85
C ASP A 29 -31.70 -0.61 -17.33
N VAL A 30 -30.54 -0.15 -16.86
CA VAL A 30 -30.14 -0.18 -15.47
C VAL A 30 -30.26 1.21 -14.85
N VAL A 31 -31.13 1.33 -13.84
CA VAL A 31 -31.09 2.40 -12.83
C VAL A 31 -31.37 1.75 -11.47
N GLY A 32 -30.45 1.93 -10.51
CA GLY A 32 -30.68 1.68 -9.08
C GLY A 32 -30.44 0.24 -8.60
N GLY A 33 -29.26 0.00 -8.02
CA GLY A 33 -28.87 -1.29 -7.46
C GLY A 33 -29.66 -1.68 -6.19
N CYS A 34 -30.18 -2.91 -6.19
CA CYS A 34 -30.39 -3.73 -4.99
C CYS A 34 -30.76 -5.17 -5.42
N TRP A 35 -29.87 -6.13 -5.14
CA TRP A 35 -30.12 -7.54 -5.39
C TRP A 35 -31.10 -8.11 -4.35
N ARG A 36 -32.24 -8.66 -4.79
CA ARG A 36 -33.10 -9.52 -3.98
C ARG A 36 -32.89 -10.98 -4.39
N THR A 37 -32.32 -11.80 -3.51
CA THR A 37 -32.38 -13.26 -3.64
C THR A 37 -33.78 -13.74 -3.24
N ARG A 38 -34.49 -14.43 -4.15
CA ARG A 38 -35.68 -15.23 -3.81
C ARG A 38 -35.21 -16.62 -3.39
N ALA A 39 -35.09 -16.87 -2.08
CA ALA A 39 -35.02 -18.22 -1.55
C ALA A 39 -36.44 -18.82 -1.47
N ALA A 40 -36.65 -19.95 -2.12
CA ALA A 40 -37.87 -20.74 -2.01
C ALA A 40 -37.89 -21.49 -0.66
N ALA A 41 -39.01 -21.36 0.07
CA ALA A 41 -39.23 -21.98 1.37
C ALA A 41 -39.36 -23.51 1.28
N GLY A 42 -38.76 -24.24 2.23
CA GLY A 42 -38.99 -25.67 2.40
C GLY A 42 -38.18 -26.38 3.50
N LEU A 43 -38.69 -26.31 4.74
CA LEU A 43 -38.55 -27.27 5.85
C LEU A 43 -37.23 -27.38 6.66
N ALA A 44 -37.18 -26.53 7.70
CA ALA A 44 -37.11 -26.86 9.13
C ALA A 44 -36.02 -27.82 9.68
N GLY A 45 -35.11 -27.23 10.47
CA GLY A 45 -34.96 -27.60 11.89
C GLY A 45 -33.59 -28.11 12.33
N LEU A 46 -32.80 -27.27 13.02
CA LEU A 46 -32.44 -27.50 14.42
C LEU A 46 -31.84 -26.24 15.05
N LEU A 47 -32.24 -26.00 16.29
CA LEU A 47 -32.01 -24.83 17.13
C LEU A 47 -30.70 -24.99 17.93
N PHE A 48 -29.81 -24.00 17.93
CA PHE A 48 -28.87 -23.78 19.05
C PHE A 48 -28.71 -22.28 19.32
N VAL A 49 -28.53 -22.00 20.61
CA VAL A 49 -28.84 -20.77 21.34
C VAL A 49 -27.71 -19.73 21.21
N LEU A 50 -28.06 -18.48 20.85
CA LEU A 50 -27.23 -17.28 21.05
C LEU A 50 -27.84 -16.43 22.18
N PRO A 51 -27.05 -15.84 23.10
CA PRO A 51 -27.53 -14.79 23.98
C PRO A 51 -27.52 -13.42 23.29
N TRP A 52 -28.58 -12.65 23.51
CA TRP A 52 -28.83 -11.29 23.05
C TRP A 52 -28.29 -10.20 23.99
N ALA A 53 -27.96 -9.03 23.44
CA ALA A 53 -28.27 -7.66 23.92
C ALA A 53 -27.99 -6.69 22.74
N VAL A 54 -28.94 -6.18 21.93
CA VAL A 54 -30.13 -5.29 22.07
C VAL A 54 -29.81 -3.78 22.11
N GLY A 55 -30.34 -3.07 21.10
CA GLY A 55 -30.59 -1.63 21.02
C GLY A 55 -30.74 -1.16 19.55
N SER A 56 -31.73 -1.62 18.78
CA SER A 56 -33.10 -1.08 18.56
C SER A 56 -33.21 0.00 17.46
N CYS A 57 -33.73 -0.37 16.28
CA CYS A 57 -34.43 0.52 15.33
C CYS A 57 -35.92 0.14 15.29
N GLU A 58 -36.80 1.11 15.52
CA GLU A 58 -38.25 0.97 15.30
C GLU A 58 -38.58 1.15 13.81
N LEU A 59 -39.45 0.28 13.30
CA LEU A 59 -39.99 0.30 11.94
C LEU A 59 -41.41 0.88 12.00
N ILE A 60 -41.63 2.09 11.46
CA ILE A 60 -42.97 2.64 11.24
C ILE A 60 -43.44 2.18 9.87
N CYS A 61 -44.52 1.39 9.85
CA CYS A 61 -45.24 1.01 8.63
C CYS A 61 -46.25 2.10 8.27
N GLU A 62 -46.12 2.72 7.10
CA GLU A 62 -47.21 3.48 6.47
C GLU A 62 -47.74 2.76 5.23
N VAL A 63 -49.08 2.69 5.15
CA VAL A 63 -49.87 2.02 4.11
C VAL A 63 -50.28 3.08 3.08
N PRO A 64 -50.08 2.88 1.76
CA PRO A 64 -50.56 3.83 0.76
C PRO A 64 -52.07 3.65 0.47
N PRO A 65 -52.82 4.74 0.23
CA PRO A 65 -54.23 4.66 -0.15
C PRO A 65 -54.42 4.35 -1.66
N PRO A 66 -55.61 3.88 -2.07
CA PRO A 66 -55.87 3.41 -3.43
C PRO A 66 -56.22 4.55 -4.40
N VAL A 67 -55.78 4.40 -5.65
CA VAL A 67 -56.11 5.24 -6.81
C VAL A 67 -57.50 4.91 -7.39
N SER A 68 -58.23 5.94 -7.81
CA SER A 68 -59.44 5.83 -8.63
C SER A 68 -59.48 6.89 -9.74
N GLY A 69 -59.51 6.43 -11.00
CA GLY A 69 -60.50 6.79 -12.03
C GLY A 69 -60.43 8.15 -12.77
N ASP A 70 -59.87 8.08 -13.98
CA ASP A 70 -60.36 8.53 -15.31
C ASP A 70 -60.97 9.92 -15.64
N ALA A 71 -60.64 10.31 -16.89
CA ALA A 71 -61.16 11.34 -17.81
C ALA A 71 -60.55 12.76 -17.69
N GLY A 72 -60.10 13.46 -18.75
CA GLY A 72 -60.06 13.23 -20.20
C GLY A 72 -59.89 14.59 -20.94
N GLY A 73 -59.20 14.59 -22.10
CA GLY A 73 -59.16 15.66 -23.13
C GLY A 73 -58.23 16.86 -22.82
N ASP A 74 -57.58 17.54 -23.76
CA ASP A 74 -57.56 17.51 -25.24
C ASP A 74 -56.52 18.54 -25.77
N GLY A 75 -55.75 18.16 -26.83
CA GLY A 75 -55.21 19.00 -27.93
C GLY A 75 -54.21 20.15 -27.65
N GLU A 76 -53.28 20.59 -28.52
CA GLU A 76 -52.80 20.27 -29.87
C GLU A 76 -51.46 21.06 -30.05
N LEU A 77 -50.40 20.44 -30.57
CA LEU A 77 -49.77 20.62 -31.90
C LEU A 77 -48.80 21.83 -32.14
N PHE A 78 -47.53 21.44 -32.38
CA PHE A 78 -46.55 21.84 -33.44
C PHE A 78 -45.90 23.24 -33.58
N ASP A 79 -44.57 23.12 -33.78
CA ASP A 79 -43.58 23.88 -34.59
C ASP A 79 -43.03 25.27 -34.15
N GLY A 80 -41.69 25.33 -34.04
CA GLY A 80 -40.85 26.53 -33.82
C GLY A 80 -40.64 27.37 -35.10
N PRO A 81 -39.45 27.97 -35.39
CA PRO A 81 -38.23 28.22 -34.59
C PRO A 81 -37.73 29.69 -34.74
N GLU A 82 -36.43 29.94 -34.43
CA GLU A 82 -35.59 31.12 -34.78
C GLU A 82 -35.79 32.41 -33.95
N SER A 83 -34.83 33.32 -33.77
CA SER A 83 -33.36 33.38 -33.75
C SER A 83 -32.99 34.82 -33.31
N ASP A 84 -31.71 35.03 -32.98
CA ASP A 84 -30.97 36.31 -33.06
C ASP A 84 -31.39 37.53 -32.21
N GLY A 85 -30.53 37.84 -31.24
CA GLY A 85 -29.57 38.91 -31.52
C GLY A 85 -29.57 40.11 -30.56
N PRO A 86 -28.38 40.69 -30.27
CA PRO A 86 -28.12 41.60 -29.15
C PRO A 86 -27.96 43.06 -29.60
N VAL A 87 -28.07 44.04 -28.69
CA VAL A 87 -27.13 45.19 -28.59
C VAL A 87 -27.50 46.12 -27.42
N ASP A 88 -26.43 46.58 -26.74
CA ASP A 88 -26.10 47.94 -26.28
C ASP A 88 -27.23 48.84 -25.73
N GLY A 89 -27.08 49.54 -24.62
CA GLY A 89 -25.91 50.05 -23.93
C GLY A 89 -26.34 51.27 -23.10
N ASP A 90 -25.40 51.74 -22.30
CA ASP A 90 -25.29 53.10 -21.78
C ASP A 90 -26.10 53.55 -20.55
N GLU A 91 -25.27 53.90 -19.57
CA GLU A 91 -25.26 55.13 -18.78
C GLU A 91 -25.94 55.16 -17.41
N ALA A 92 -25.06 55.44 -16.45
CA ALA A 92 -25.31 55.76 -15.06
C ALA A 92 -25.95 57.16 -14.91
N ASP A 93 -26.78 57.33 -13.88
CA ASP A 93 -26.57 58.38 -12.88
C ASP A 93 -27.58 58.25 -11.72
N ASP A 94 -27.01 58.03 -10.53
CA ASP A 94 -27.27 58.60 -9.19
C ASP A 94 -28.69 58.76 -8.57
N ALA A 95 -28.67 58.57 -7.24
CA ALA A 95 -29.58 59.06 -6.20
C ALA A 95 -30.91 58.33 -5.92
N GLY A 96 -30.79 57.26 -5.12
CA GLY A 96 -31.43 57.12 -3.80
C GLY A 96 -32.94 57.38 -3.63
N LEU A 97 -33.69 56.30 -3.49
CA LEU A 97 -34.91 56.22 -2.66
C LEU A 97 -35.00 54.81 -2.05
N ALA A 98 -34.91 54.74 -0.73
CA ALA A 98 -35.26 53.56 0.05
C ALA A 98 -36.77 53.62 0.38
N ASP A 99 -37.50 52.57 0.01
CA ASP A 99 -38.43 51.78 0.85
C ASP A 99 -39.36 50.96 -0.05
N GLY A 100 -39.54 49.67 0.27
CA GLY A 100 -40.49 48.80 -0.41
C GLY A 100 -40.05 47.34 -0.46
N ALA A 101 -40.25 46.63 0.64
CA ALA A 101 -40.05 45.20 0.83
C ALA A 101 -40.51 44.33 -0.36
N ASP A 102 -39.57 43.56 -0.91
CA ASP A 102 -39.84 42.25 -1.49
C ASP A 102 -39.31 41.20 -0.51
N GLY A 103 -40.17 40.26 -0.17
CA GLY A 103 -40.06 39.41 1.01
C GLY A 103 -38.81 38.54 1.04
N ASP A 104 -38.11 38.60 2.18
CA ASP A 104 -37.18 37.57 2.63
C ASP A 104 -37.91 36.22 2.61
N VAL A 105 -37.59 35.37 1.64
CA VAL A 105 -37.87 33.94 1.75
C VAL A 105 -37.00 33.46 2.92
N PRO A 106 -37.58 32.89 4.00
CA PRO A 106 -36.76 32.34 5.06
C PRO A 106 -35.94 31.20 4.48
N ALA A 107 -34.60 31.33 4.54
CA ALA A 107 -33.64 30.29 4.18
C ALA A 107 -34.08 28.95 4.79
N SER A 108 -34.18 27.91 3.96
CA SER A 108 -34.68 26.61 4.36
C SER A 108 -33.61 25.57 4.13
N CYS A 109 -32.64 25.55 5.04
CA CYS A 109 -31.54 24.62 4.98
C CYS A 109 -31.97 23.17 4.90
N GLY A 110 -31.40 22.45 3.95
CA GLY A 110 -31.61 21.02 3.70
C GLY A 110 -32.66 20.71 2.63
N ASN A 111 -32.88 21.61 1.68
CA ASN A 111 -33.83 21.40 0.58
C ASN A 111 -33.15 20.89 -0.72
N GLY A 112 -31.81 20.86 -0.74
CA GLY A 112 -30.98 20.40 -1.85
C GLY A 112 -30.60 21.50 -2.85
N GLU A 113 -30.94 22.77 -2.58
CA GLU A 113 -30.63 23.93 -3.43
C GLU A 113 -30.07 25.08 -2.58
N VAL A 114 -28.95 25.68 -3.00
CA VAL A 114 -28.33 26.80 -2.27
C VAL A 114 -29.06 28.11 -2.60
N ASP A 115 -29.85 28.62 -1.66
CA ASP A 115 -30.65 29.83 -1.80
C ASP A 115 -29.87 31.12 -1.46
N ARG A 116 -30.44 32.26 -1.87
CA ARG A 116 -29.82 33.58 -1.67
C ARG A 116 -29.77 33.94 -0.18
N GLY A 117 -28.59 33.79 0.43
CA GLY A 117 -28.37 34.02 1.87
C GLY A 117 -27.79 32.81 2.60
N GLU A 118 -27.72 31.66 1.92
CA GLU A 118 -27.09 30.43 2.38
C GLU A 118 -25.65 30.36 1.86
N GLU A 119 -24.75 29.77 2.66
CA GLU A 119 -23.37 29.49 2.24
C GLU A 119 -23.25 28.08 1.65
N CYS A 120 -24.13 27.14 2.04
CA CYS A 120 -24.22 25.75 1.58
C CYS A 120 -25.65 25.21 1.76
N ASP A 121 -25.98 24.08 1.12
CA ASP A 121 -27.15 23.23 1.37
C ASP A 121 -26.82 21.80 0.89
N ASP A 122 -26.95 20.79 1.76
CA ASP A 122 -26.61 19.39 1.49
C ASP A 122 -27.84 18.46 1.41
N GLY A 123 -29.03 19.04 1.26
CA GLY A 123 -30.28 18.30 1.15
C GLY A 123 -30.77 17.71 2.47
N ASN A 124 -30.16 18.05 3.61
CA ASN A 124 -30.65 17.68 4.92
C ASN A 124 -30.34 18.74 6.01
N GLY A 125 -30.82 18.53 7.25
CA GLY A 125 -30.65 19.48 8.37
C GLY A 125 -29.85 18.90 9.55
N VAL A 126 -29.02 17.91 9.28
CA VAL A 126 -28.10 17.32 10.26
C VAL A 126 -26.95 18.31 10.47
N GLU A 127 -26.42 18.34 11.69
CA GLU A 127 -25.26 19.20 11.99
C GLU A 127 -23.96 18.40 11.75
N ASP A 128 -22.93 19.09 11.27
CA ASP A 128 -21.56 18.56 11.13
C ASP A 128 -21.34 17.44 10.08
N ASP A 129 -22.13 17.42 9.00
CA ASP A 129 -21.97 16.51 7.83
C ASP A 129 -21.68 17.22 6.49
N GLY A 130 -21.57 18.54 6.50
CA GLY A 130 -21.12 19.35 5.36
C GLY A 130 -21.72 20.75 5.40
N CYS A 131 -23.03 20.84 5.63
CA CYS A 131 -23.72 22.08 5.87
C CYS A 131 -24.45 22.07 7.20
N ARG A 132 -24.29 23.12 8.02
CA ARG A 132 -25.00 23.22 9.30
C ARG A 132 -26.47 23.56 9.07
N SER A 133 -27.32 23.27 10.04
CA SER A 133 -28.75 23.59 9.96
C SER A 133 -29.07 25.10 9.91
N ASP A 134 -28.06 25.95 10.14
CA ASP A 134 -28.12 27.40 9.95
C ASP A 134 -27.61 27.87 8.57
N CYS A 135 -27.41 26.93 7.63
CA CYS A 135 -26.96 27.15 6.25
C CYS A 135 -25.63 27.86 6.12
N ARG A 136 -24.73 27.48 7.03
CA ARG A 136 -23.31 27.84 7.02
C ARG A 136 -22.48 26.57 6.97
N PHE A 137 -21.31 26.66 6.37
CA PHE A 137 -20.41 25.51 6.32
C PHE A 137 -20.11 25.00 7.73
N GLY A 138 -20.30 23.69 7.92
CA GLY A 138 -19.84 22.97 9.10
C GLY A 138 -18.43 22.50 8.87
N CYS A 139 -17.48 22.91 9.72
CA CYS A 139 -16.10 22.44 9.56
C CYS A 139 -16.00 20.94 9.88
N ARG A 140 -16.02 20.10 8.85
CA ARG A 140 -15.38 18.79 8.86
C ARG A 140 -14.70 18.54 7.52
N THR A 141 -13.39 18.32 7.61
CA THR A 141 -12.43 17.91 6.56
C THR A 141 -11.79 19.02 5.72
N ASP A 142 -10.57 18.73 5.26
CA ASP A 142 -9.49 19.66 4.89
C ASP A 142 -9.66 20.42 3.57
N PHE A 143 -10.88 20.69 3.07
CA PHE A 143 -11.05 21.08 1.66
C PHE A 143 -11.78 22.38 1.29
N ASP A 144 -12.17 23.28 2.22
CA ASP A 144 -12.89 24.49 1.80
C ASP A 144 -12.41 25.82 2.41
N CYS A 145 -11.26 26.33 1.95
CA CYS A 145 -10.94 27.76 2.05
C CYS A 145 -10.19 28.26 0.80
N VAL A 146 -10.72 29.33 0.18
CA VAL A 146 -10.12 30.02 -0.97
C VAL A 146 -8.87 30.79 -0.52
N GLY A 147 -7.69 30.46 -1.05
CA GLY A 147 -6.47 31.28 -0.85
C GLY A 147 -5.12 30.56 -0.85
N GLY A 148 -5.07 29.23 -0.83
CA GLY A 148 -3.80 28.49 -0.98
C GLY A 148 -2.95 28.30 0.28
N ASP A 149 -3.53 28.45 1.48
CA ASP A 149 -2.91 28.03 2.74
C ASP A 149 -3.71 26.86 3.36
N PRO A 150 -3.07 25.80 3.90
CA PRO A 150 -3.77 24.66 4.48
C PRO A 150 -4.43 25.00 5.83
N CYS A 151 -5.70 24.63 5.99
CA CYS A 151 -6.42 24.69 7.26
C CYS A 151 -5.99 23.52 8.16
N VAL A 152 -5.20 23.79 9.20
CA VAL A 152 -4.81 22.79 10.21
C VAL A 152 -5.34 23.25 11.57
N TYR A 153 -6.43 22.67 12.08
CA TYR A 153 -6.89 22.80 13.48
C TYR A 153 -6.60 24.19 14.12
N GLU A 154 -7.18 25.28 13.58
CA GLU A 154 -6.91 26.62 14.07
C GLU A 154 -8.08 27.18 14.89
N ARG A 155 -7.80 27.56 16.15
CA ARG A 155 -8.20 28.89 16.65
C ARG A 155 -6.95 29.74 16.85
N CYS A 156 -6.25 30.01 15.75
CA CYS A 156 -5.37 31.18 15.65
C CYS A 156 -6.22 32.34 15.13
N VAL A 157 -6.71 33.17 16.04
CA VAL A 157 -7.49 34.35 15.62
C VAL A 157 -6.50 35.46 15.26
N ALA A 158 -6.67 36.06 14.09
CA ALA A 158 -5.89 37.21 13.67
C ALA A 158 -6.21 38.41 14.59
N VAL A 159 -5.18 39.01 15.19
CA VAL A 159 -5.28 40.23 15.99
C VAL A 159 -4.28 41.25 15.43
N GLY A 160 -4.75 42.11 14.52
CA GLY A 160 -3.88 43.07 13.83
C GLY A 160 -2.93 42.38 12.85
N THR A 161 -1.63 42.66 12.93
CA THR A 161 -0.59 42.01 12.10
C THR A 161 -0.02 40.71 12.73
N GLY A 162 -0.66 40.17 13.77
CA GLY A 162 -0.19 38.99 14.49
C GLY A 162 -1.31 37.97 14.75
N ARG A 163 -0.93 36.75 15.14
CA ARG A 163 -1.86 35.65 15.49
C ARG A 163 -1.91 35.46 17.02
N ARG A 164 -3.09 35.14 17.59
CA ARG A 164 -3.26 34.83 19.01
C ARG A 164 -4.05 33.53 19.19
N CYS A 165 -3.61 32.68 20.11
CA CYS A 165 -4.33 31.46 20.51
C CYS A 165 -5.42 31.87 21.54
N GLU A 166 -6.69 31.61 21.26
CA GLU A 166 -7.78 31.92 22.19
C GLU A 166 -8.02 30.80 23.20
N ALA A 167 -8.20 31.19 24.47
CA ALA A 167 -8.39 30.29 25.60
C ALA A 167 -9.80 29.68 25.60
N GLY A 168 -10.02 28.69 24.73
CA GLY A 168 -11.19 27.82 24.74
C GLY A 168 -10.93 26.52 25.51
N GLY A 169 -10.41 26.59 26.75
CA GLY A 169 -10.35 25.46 27.70
C GLY A 169 -9.43 24.26 27.38
N ALA A 170 -9.19 23.93 26.11
CA ALA A 170 -8.18 22.99 25.67
C ALA A 170 -6.88 23.79 25.41
N GLY A 171 -5.72 23.27 25.82
CA GLY A 171 -4.43 23.92 25.59
C GLY A 171 -4.08 24.10 24.09
N PRO A 172 -2.83 24.45 23.76
CA PRO A 172 -2.40 24.54 22.36
C PRO A 172 -2.65 23.24 21.59
N PRO A 173 -2.85 23.27 20.25
CA PRO A 173 -3.14 22.06 19.47
C PRO A 173 -1.97 21.06 19.50
N PRO A 174 -2.24 19.76 19.31
CA PRO A 174 -1.19 18.75 19.32
C PRO A 174 -0.25 18.98 18.11
N PRO A 175 1.07 18.91 18.31
CA PRO A 175 2.01 18.97 17.18
C PRO A 175 1.92 17.68 16.35
N ALA A 176 2.10 17.80 15.04
CA ALA A 176 2.13 16.65 14.14
C ALA A 176 3.48 15.92 14.26
N PRO A 177 3.52 14.65 14.70
CA PRO A 177 4.74 13.87 14.72
C PRO A 177 5.21 13.58 13.28
N LEU A 178 6.51 13.74 13.04
CA LEU A 178 7.12 13.60 11.70
C LEU A 178 7.95 12.32 11.58
N TRP A 179 8.85 12.08 12.52
CA TRP A 179 9.80 10.97 12.45
C TRP A 179 10.05 10.42 13.85
N PRO A 180 10.24 9.11 14.03
CA PRO A 180 10.03 8.05 13.03
C PRO A 180 8.54 7.88 12.65
N PRO A 181 8.21 7.58 11.37
CA PRO A 181 6.87 7.16 10.97
C PRO A 181 6.55 5.81 11.62
N ASN A 182 5.28 5.38 11.52
CA ASN A 182 4.92 4.03 11.96
C ASN A 182 5.71 2.99 11.17
N GLY A 183 6.10 1.89 11.82
CA GLY A 183 6.88 0.83 11.20
C GLY A 183 8.37 1.14 10.99
N ALA A 184 8.82 2.38 11.21
CA ALA A 184 10.24 2.72 11.11
C ALA A 184 11.07 2.00 12.19
N ARG A 185 12.34 1.78 11.86
CA ARG A 185 13.24 0.91 12.62
C ARG A 185 14.50 1.66 13.00
N THR A 186 15.08 1.33 14.14
CA THR A 186 16.33 1.95 14.58
C THR A 186 17.21 1.01 15.38
N GLY A 187 18.49 0.99 15.05
CA GLY A 187 19.50 0.22 15.76
C GLY A 187 19.48 -1.27 15.45
N SER A 188 20.63 -1.90 15.68
CA SER A 188 20.83 -3.35 15.62
C SER A 188 21.50 -3.80 16.92
N LEU A 189 21.08 -4.94 17.46
CA LEU A 189 21.70 -5.55 18.64
C LEU A 189 23.07 -6.16 18.37
N LEU A 190 23.33 -6.39 17.09
CA LEU A 190 24.47 -7.13 16.58
C LEU A 190 25.62 -6.17 16.25
N LEU A 191 25.31 -4.86 16.17
CA LEU A 191 26.29 -3.78 16.25
C LEU A 191 27.07 -3.77 17.59
N PRO A 192 28.34 -3.34 17.59
CA PRO A 192 29.06 -3.01 18.82
C PRO A 192 28.30 -1.95 19.62
N ALA A 193 28.30 -2.04 20.97
CA ALA A 193 27.54 -1.17 21.88
C ALA A 193 27.66 0.35 21.60
N GLU A 194 28.78 0.80 21.04
CA GLU A 194 29.00 2.21 20.68
C GLU A 194 28.17 2.68 19.47
N ARG A 195 27.63 1.73 18.67
CA ARG A 195 26.90 1.95 17.41
C ARG A 195 25.46 1.47 17.42
N GLN A 196 25.01 0.72 18.44
CA GLN A 196 23.69 0.06 18.48
C GLN A 196 22.46 0.98 18.30
N ALA A 197 22.62 2.32 18.25
CA ALA A 197 21.57 3.30 17.93
C ALA A 197 20.19 3.07 18.59
N LEU A 198 20.16 2.53 19.81
CA LEU A 198 18.94 2.19 20.56
C LEU A 198 18.21 3.42 21.16
N ARG A 199 18.44 4.60 20.59
CA ARG A 199 17.92 5.90 21.03
C ARG A 199 17.29 6.61 19.84
N PRO A 200 16.03 6.27 19.50
CA PRO A 200 15.34 6.89 18.37
C PRO A 200 15.31 8.41 18.52
N ARG A 201 15.59 9.11 17.42
CA ARG A 201 15.45 10.56 17.34
C ARG A 201 14.03 10.91 16.88
N LEU A 202 13.22 11.37 17.82
CA LEU A 202 11.84 11.77 17.59
C LEU A 202 11.79 13.22 17.11
N ARG A 203 11.01 13.52 16.06
CA ARG A 203 10.84 14.85 15.46
C ARG A 203 9.37 15.13 15.20
N TRP A 204 8.98 16.40 15.29
CA TRP A 204 7.61 16.85 15.04
C TRP A 204 7.58 18.25 14.42
N ARG A 205 6.45 18.62 13.81
CA ARG A 205 6.26 19.98 13.28
C ARG A 205 6.15 20.99 14.43
N PRO A 206 6.80 22.16 14.33
CA PRO A 206 6.58 23.25 15.28
C PRO A 206 5.10 23.64 15.35
N SER A 207 4.59 23.94 16.55
CA SER A 207 3.26 24.51 16.71
C SER A 207 3.19 25.90 16.06
N ALA A 208 2.06 26.20 15.41
CA ALA A 208 1.76 27.54 14.93
C ALA A 208 1.58 28.56 16.06
N CYS A 209 1.31 28.10 17.31
CA CYS A 209 1.25 28.96 18.48
C CYS A 209 2.68 29.35 18.93
N PRO A 210 3.07 30.64 18.89
CA PRO A 210 4.39 31.06 19.34
C PRO A 210 4.55 30.89 20.86
N GLY A 211 5.78 30.58 21.30
CA GLY A 211 6.12 30.51 22.72
C GLY A 211 5.64 29.25 23.45
N VAL A 212 5.24 28.21 22.72
CA VAL A 212 4.99 26.89 23.30
C VAL A 212 6.30 26.17 23.63
N SER A 213 6.24 25.30 24.63
CA SER A 213 7.21 24.21 24.83
C SER A 213 6.56 22.87 24.53
N TYR A 214 7.34 21.80 24.48
CA TYR A 214 6.84 20.45 24.18
C TYR A 214 7.11 19.48 25.32
N ASP A 215 6.15 18.57 25.53
CA ASP A 215 6.35 17.37 26.33
C ASP A 215 6.31 16.17 25.39
N VAL A 216 7.19 15.19 25.61
CA VAL A 216 7.30 13.95 24.83
C VAL A 216 7.34 12.76 25.77
N GLN A 217 6.71 11.65 25.36
CA GLN A 217 6.74 10.38 26.05
C GLN A 217 7.04 9.25 25.07
N VAL A 218 7.78 8.25 25.54
CA VAL A 218 8.09 6.98 24.88
C VAL A 218 7.82 5.87 25.87
N ASP A 219 7.09 4.84 25.43
CA ASP A 219 6.64 3.75 26.30
C ASP A 219 6.52 2.43 25.50
N ASP A 220 6.86 1.28 26.09
CA ASP A 220 6.72 -0.05 25.47
C ASP A 220 5.54 -0.89 26.00
N SER A 221 4.74 -0.33 26.91
CA SER A 221 3.64 -1.05 27.56
C SER A 221 2.33 -1.06 26.77
N CYS A 222 2.28 -0.37 25.62
CA CYS A 222 1.09 -0.37 24.78
C CYS A 222 0.90 -1.72 24.07
N PRO A 223 -0.35 -2.18 23.92
CA PRO A 223 -0.63 -3.33 23.07
C PRO A 223 -0.25 -3.02 21.62
N ALA A 224 0.20 -4.03 20.87
CA ALA A 224 0.50 -3.88 19.45
C ALA A 224 -0.71 -3.41 18.62
N VAL A 225 -1.92 -3.74 19.08
CA VAL A 225 -3.20 -3.45 18.41
C VAL A 225 -3.99 -2.41 19.21
N GLY A 226 -4.60 -1.45 18.51
CA GLY A 226 -5.43 -0.42 19.17
C GLY A 226 -4.63 0.55 20.05
N PHE A 227 -3.34 0.71 19.77
CA PHE A 227 -2.41 1.57 20.52
C PHE A 227 -2.75 3.06 20.49
N GLY A 228 -3.60 3.51 19.55
CA GLY A 228 -4.04 4.91 19.46
C GLY A 228 -4.68 5.46 20.74
N GLY A 229 -5.26 4.59 21.57
CA GLY A 229 -5.84 4.95 22.88
C GLY A 229 -4.92 4.71 24.08
N CYS A 230 -3.66 4.35 23.87
CA CYS A 230 -2.78 3.90 24.94
C CYS A 230 -2.42 5.00 25.96
N GLU A 231 -2.42 4.63 27.25
CA GLU A 231 -1.95 5.49 28.34
C GLU A 231 -0.52 5.15 28.75
N PHE A 232 0.36 6.15 28.73
CA PHE A 232 1.77 6.00 29.08
C PHE A 232 1.91 6.27 30.57
N ALA A 233 1.54 5.27 31.38
CA ALA A 233 1.46 5.40 32.83
C ALA A 233 2.84 5.50 33.49
N SER A 234 3.88 4.91 32.88
CA SER A 234 5.26 4.90 33.40
C SER A 234 6.27 4.87 32.26
N PRO A 235 6.35 5.95 31.46
CA PRO A 235 7.14 5.95 30.23
C PRO A 235 8.63 5.70 30.50
N GLU A 236 9.23 4.78 29.75
CA GLU A 236 10.67 4.48 29.75
C GLU A 236 11.49 5.73 29.37
N GLY A 237 10.93 6.60 28.53
CA GLY A 237 11.53 7.86 28.14
C GLY A 237 10.53 9.01 28.21
N SER A 238 10.91 10.13 28.84
CA SER A 238 10.12 11.35 28.74
C SER A 238 10.96 12.60 28.90
N ALA A 239 10.48 13.70 28.33
CA ALA A 239 10.99 15.03 28.57
C ALA A 239 9.86 16.04 28.56
N THR A 240 10.04 17.12 29.32
CA THR A 240 9.04 18.19 29.45
C THR A 240 9.70 19.55 29.26
N GLY A 241 8.93 20.52 28.79
CA GLY A 241 9.43 21.90 28.61
C GLY A 241 10.49 22.04 27.50
N LEU A 242 10.48 21.18 26.49
CA LEU A 242 11.40 21.25 25.37
C LEU A 242 11.13 22.47 24.50
N ALA A 243 12.18 23.19 24.11
CA ALA A 243 12.09 24.28 23.12
C ALA A 243 12.35 23.80 21.68
N ALA A 244 13.05 22.68 21.53
CA ALA A 244 13.35 22.07 20.24
C ALA A 244 12.18 21.21 19.75
N THR A 245 12.09 21.01 18.45
CA THR A 245 11.14 20.11 17.78
C THR A 245 11.72 18.73 17.49
N SER A 246 12.78 18.38 18.21
CA SER A 246 13.36 17.05 18.18
C SER A 246 13.86 16.67 19.56
N TRP A 247 13.75 15.39 19.90
CA TRP A 247 14.24 14.83 21.14
C TRP A 247 14.70 13.38 20.94
N GLN A 248 15.63 12.93 21.78
CA GLN A 248 16.07 11.55 21.82
C GLN A 248 16.20 11.12 23.29
N PRO A 249 15.91 9.84 23.61
CA PRO A 249 16.16 9.31 24.95
C PRO A 249 17.61 9.53 25.40
N ALA A 250 17.81 9.82 26.69
CA ALA A 250 19.15 10.07 27.23
C ALA A 250 19.98 8.77 27.35
N THR A 251 19.30 7.65 27.58
CA THR A 251 19.84 6.30 27.71
C THR A 251 19.22 5.40 26.66
N ASP A 252 19.92 4.31 26.33
CA ASP A 252 19.41 3.29 25.42
C ASP A 252 18.10 2.70 25.94
N LEU A 253 17.17 2.48 25.03
CA LEU A 253 15.90 1.80 25.32
C LEU A 253 16.16 0.30 25.49
N ALA A 254 15.38 -0.34 26.37
CA ALA A 254 15.56 -1.75 26.70
C ALA A 254 14.95 -2.63 25.60
N ILE A 255 15.65 -3.68 25.22
CA ILE A 255 15.19 -4.58 24.15
C ILE A 255 15.42 -6.04 24.53
N GLU A 256 14.65 -6.92 23.90
CA GLU A 256 14.89 -8.35 24.02
C GLU A 256 16.12 -8.75 23.21
N THR A 257 16.94 -9.63 23.78
CA THR A 257 18.16 -10.16 23.15
C THR A 257 18.01 -11.64 22.78
N VAL A 258 16.81 -12.17 22.96
CA VAL A 258 16.38 -13.50 22.56
C VAL A 258 15.15 -13.35 21.69
N PRO A 259 14.90 -14.28 20.75
CA PRO A 259 13.75 -14.18 19.86
C PRO A 259 12.40 -14.05 20.59
N PRO A 260 11.49 -13.14 20.16
CA PRO A 260 11.71 -12.12 19.11
C PRO A 260 12.62 -10.98 19.61
N VAL A 261 13.74 -10.76 18.92
CA VAL A 261 14.77 -9.78 19.24
C VAL A 261 14.26 -8.36 19.02
N GLY A 262 14.80 -7.39 19.77
CA GLY A 262 14.38 -6.00 19.71
C GLY A 262 13.13 -5.73 20.54
N ARG A 263 12.50 -4.56 20.31
CA ARG A 263 11.24 -4.19 20.96
C ARG A 263 10.53 -3.05 20.23
N ARG A 264 9.20 -3.10 20.18
CA ARG A 264 8.37 -1.99 19.72
C ARG A 264 8.19 -0.95 20.83
N TYR A 265 8.45 0.31 20.48
CA TYR A 265 8.23 1.46 21.34
C TYR A 265 7.19 2.39 20.73
N PHE A 266 6.30 2.90 21.58
CA PHE A 266 5.26 3.85 21.20
C PHE A 266 5.65 5.23 21.69
N TRP A 267 5.31 6.27 20.94
CA TRP A 267 5.67 7.63 21.29
C TRP A 267 4.60 8.63 20.91
N ARG A 268 4.56 9.73 21.67
CA ARG A 268 3.62 10.83 21.47
C ARG A 268 4.19 12.14 21.98
N VAL A 269 3.71 13.24 21.43
CA VAL A 269 4.15 14.59 21.76
C VAL A 269 2.96 15.52 21.94
N ARG A 270 3.09 16.49 22.85
CA ARG A 270 2.10 17.56 23.01
C ARG A 270 2.78 18.92 23.15
N SER A 271 2.05 19.97 22.81
CA SER A 271 2.45 21.34 23.05
C SER A 271 1.97 21.80 24.42
N VAL A 272 2.69 22.74 25.02
CA VAL A 272 2.40 23.32 26.35
C VAL A 272 2.60 24.82 26.25
N LEU A 273 1.55 25.58 26.55
CA LEU A 273 1.60 27.04 26.48
C LEU A 273 1.71 27.64 27.90
N PRO A 274 2.72 28.48 28.18
CA PRO A 274 2.86 29.12 29.49
C PRO A 274 1.61 29.90 29.89
N GLY A 275 1.09 29.63 31.09
CA GLY A 275 -0.11 30.28 31.63
C GLY A 275 -1.45 29.71 31.17
N VAL A 276 -1.46 28.83 30.15
CA VAL A 276 -2.66 28.09 29.71
C VAL A 276 -2.58 26.61 30.12
N GLY A 277 -1.41 25.98 29.98
CA GLY A 277 -1.19 24.57 30.31
C GLY A 277 -0.99 23.69 29.07
N PRO A 278 -0.98 22.35 29.26
CA PRO A 278 -0.76 21.39 28.18
C PRO A 278 -1.97 21.28 27.25
N GLY A 279 -1.68 21.10 25.96
CA GLY A 279 -2.62 20.66 24.94
C GLY A 279 -2.92 19.16 25.02
N PRO A 280 -3.79 18.65 24.12
CA PRO A 280 -3.94 17.21 23.92
C PRO A 280 -2.64 16.60 23.37
N TRP A 281 -2.50 15.28 23.52
CA TRP A 281 -1.43 14.52 22.89
C TRP A 281 -1.69 14.37 21.39
N SER A 282 -0.61 14.27 20.61
CA SER A 282 -0.65 13.80 19.23
C SER A 282 -1.23 12.37 19.15
N PRO A 283 -1.66 11.92 17.96
CA PRO A 283 -1.76 10.50 17.68
C PRO A 283 -0.47 9.77 18.12
N VAL A 284 -0.64 8.56 18.62
CA VAL A 284 0.47 7.70 19.02
C VAL A 284 1.12 7.15 17.76
N ARG A 285 2.45 7.23 17.67
CA ARG A 285 3.25 6.54 16.65
C ARG A 285 4.06 5.42 17.29
N TYR A 286 4.57 4.49 16.49
CA TYR A 286 5.47 3.44 16.97
C TYR A 286 6.76 3.35 16.16
N VAL A 287 7.81 2.82 16.79
CA VAL A 287 9.12 2.55 16.21
C VAL A 287 9.63 1.22 16.74
N ASP A 288 10.18 0.39 15.88
CA ASP A 288 10.79 -0.88 16.27
C ASP A 288 12.30 -0.67 16.52
N VAL A 289 12.74 -0.94 17.75
CA VAL A 289 14.11 -0.67 18.21
C VAL A 289 14.89 -1.98 18.30
N GLY A 290 16.11 -1.99 17.75
CA GLY A 290 16.99 -3.16 17.76
C GLY A 290 16.58 -4.25 16.76
N ARG A 291 15.84 -3.87 15.70
CA ARG A 291 15.40 -4.77 14.62
C ARG A 291 15.82 -4.19 13.28
N ALA A 292 16.49 -4.98 12.46
CA ALA A 292 16.85 -4.63 11.09
C ALA A 292 16.47 -5.83 10.18
N PRO A 293 15.19 -5.94 9.77
CA PRO A 293 14.62 -7.13 9.10
C PRO A 293 15.25 -7.50 7.76
N GLY A 294 16.26 -6.77 7.32
CA GLY A 294 17.01 -7.10 6.13
C GLY A 294 18.39 -6.46 6.08
N ASP A 295 18.87 -6.26 7.29
CA ASP A 295 20.25 -6.55 7.57
C ASP A 295 20.38 -8.09 7.70
N LEU A 296 20.80 -8.78 6.63
CA LEU A 296 20.94 -10.25 6.64
C LEU A 296 22.09 -10.69 7.52
N ASP A 297 23.14 -9.86 7.68
CA ASP A 297 24.34 -10.21 8.44
C ASP A 297 24.46 -9.57 9.83
N GLY A 298 23.49 -8.73 10.19
CA GLY A 298 23.38 -8.11 11.51
C GLY A 298 24.28 -6.90 11.72
N ASP A 299 24.97 -6.39 10.70
CA ASP A 299 25.92 -5.29 10.87
C ASP A 299 25.26 -3.90 11.04
N GLY A 300 23.94 -3.85 10.95
CA GLY A 300 23.10 -2.66 11.09
C GLY A 300 22.92 -1.85 9.82
N LEU A 301 23.45 -2.32 8.68
CA LEU A 301 23.22 -1.76 7.35
C LEU A 301 22.31 -2.70 6.55
N ALA A 302 21.62 -2.13 5.57
CA ALA A 302 20.76 -2.95 4.72
C ALA A 302 21.61 -3.71 3.70
N ASP A 303 21.18 -4.92 3.33
CA ASP A 303 21.89 -5.74 2.34
C ASP A 303 21.15 -5.82 1.01
N LEU A 304 21.91 -5.99 -0.07
CA LEU A 304 21.38 -6.12 -1.43
C LEU A 304 21.38 -7.58 -1.88
N ALA A 305 20.22 -8.11 -2.24
CA ALA A 305 20.07 -9.41 -2.87
C ALA A 305 19.65 -9.30 -4.34
N VAL A 306 20.36 -9.98 -5.23
CA VAL A 306 20.16 -9.92 -6.68
C VAL A 306 19.97 -11.30 -7.29
N GLY A 307 18.86 -11.49 -7.99
CA GLY A 307 18.56 -12.69 -8.76
C GLY A 307 19.25 -12.74 -10.12
N ALA A 308 19.72 -13.94 -10.50
CA ALA A 308 20.27 -14.25 -11.82
C ALA A 308 19.75 -15.63 -12.29
N PRO A 309 18.47 -15.73 -12.65
CA PRO A 309 17.78 -17.00 -12.90
C PRO A 309 18.30 -17.77 -14.13
N GLY A 310 19.03 -17.11 -15.03
CA GLY A 310 19.68 -17.75 -16.18
C GLY A 310 21.09 -18.25 -15.92
N ASP A 311 21.66 -17.99 -14.74
CA ASP A 311 23.05 -18.36 -14.41
C ASP A 311 23.17 -19.89 -14.26
N ALA A 312 23.75 -20.53 -15.27
CA ALA A 312 23.77 -21.99 -15.39
C ALA A 312 25.06 -22.60 -14.84
N THR A 313 24.93 -23.55 -13.91
CA THR A 313 26.07 -24.30 -13.35
C THR A 313 25.90 -25.80 -13.54
N GLY A 314 26.89 -26.59 -13.12
CA GLY A 314 26.75 -28.05 -13.06
C GLY A 314 25.68 -28.55 -12.06
N ALA A 315 25.10 -27.68 -11.24
CA ALA A 315 24.12 -28.01 -10.19
C ALA A 315 22.65 -27.70 -10.56
N GLY A 316 22.41 -26.86 -11.57
CA GLY A 316 21.10 -26.32 -11.95
C GLY A 316 21.24 -24.97 -12.67
N THR A 317 20.13 -24.31 -12.96
CA THR A 317 20.07 -22.94 -13.50
C THR A 317 19.46 -21.99 -12.47
N GLY A 318 20.08 -20.82 -12.31
CA GLY A 318 19.65 -19.76 -11.42
C GLY A 318 20.50 -19.63 -10.14
N ARG A 319 20.80 -18.39 -9.77
CA ARG A 319 21.55 -18.00 -8.56
C ARG A 319 20.99 -16.73 -7.93
N VAL A 320 21.28 -16.55 -6.65
CA VAL A 320 21.09 -15.27 -5.95
C VAL A 320 22.41 -14.82 -5.36
N TYR A 321 22.72 -13.54 -5.53
CA TYR A 321 23.95 -12.89 -5.09
C TYR A 321 23.61 -11.88 -4.00
N VAL A 322 24.31 -11.92 -2.86
CA VAL A 322 24.17 -10.93 -1.80
C VAL A 322 25.44 -10.09 -1.69
N PHE A 323 25.22 -8.79 -1.59
CA PHE A 323 26.23 -7.77 -1.32
C PHE A 323 25.84 -7.12 0.00
N CYS A 324 26.65 -7.32 1.03
CA CYS A 324 26.37 -6.78 2.34
C CYS A 324 26.64 -5.27 2.36
N GLY A 325 25.87 -4.55 3.16
CA GLY A 325 26.10 -3.14 3.44
C GLY A 325 27.46 -2.93 4.11
N ALA A 326 28.06 -1.76 3.88
CA ALA A 326 29.31 -1.42 4.53
C ALA A 326 29.50 0.10 4.59
N ALA A 327 30.07 0.59 5.69
CA ALA A 327 30.43 2.02 5.85
C ALA A 327 31.45 2.54 4.81
N ALA A 328 32.01 1.65 3.98
CA ALA A 328 32.71 2.00 2.76
C ALA A 328 31.95 1.35 1.60
N VAL A 329 31.77 2.09 0.50
CA VAL A 329 31.13 1.62 -0.75
C VAL A 329 31.43 0.13 -1.00
N PRO A 330 30.41 -0.74 -1.01
CA PRO A 330 30.57 -2.15 -1.34
C PRO A 330 31.23 -2.30 -2.71
N ASP A 331 32.12 -3.28 -2.87
CA ASP A 331 32.70 -3.59 -4.19
C ASP A 331 31.79 -4.55 -4.97
N ASP A 332 32.04 -4.72 -6.27
CA ASP A 332 31.19 -5.57 -7.13
C ASP A 332 31.37 -7.09 -6.87
N THR A 333 32.04 -7.49 -5.79
CA THR A 333 32.17 -8.90 -5.37
C THR A 333 31.06 -9.27 -4.39
N PRO A 334 30.27 -10.31 -4.67
CA PRO A 334 29.25 -10.77 -3.73
C PRO A 334 29.89 -11.41 -2.49
N ASP A 335 29.34 -11.10 -1.32
CA ASP A 335 29.71 -11.71 -0.04
C ASP A 335 29.19 -13.14 0.08
N VAL A 336 27.95 -13.36 -0.38
CA VAL A 336 27.29 -14.67 -0.38
C VAL A 336 26.65 -14.97 -1.73
N VAL A 337 26.71 -16.24 -2.15
CA VAL A 337 26.04 -16.73 -3.36
C VAL A 337 25.20 -17.95 -2.99
N PHE A 338 23.89 -17.86 -3.25
CA PHE A 338 22.95 -18.96 -3.07
C PHE A 338 22.76 -19.74 -4.38
N GLU A 339 22.81 -21.06 -4.27
CA GLU A 339 22.46 -21.97 -5.35
C GLU A 339 21.76 -23.21 -4.78
N VAL A 340 20.77 -23.73 -5.52
CA VAL A 340 20.05 -24.95 -5.15
C VAL A 340 20.21 -26.01 -6.24
N ARG A 341 20.30 -27.28 -5.82
CA ARG A 341 20.38 -28.39 -6.78
C ARG A 341 19.04 -28.60 -7.46
N GLY A 342 19.08 -28.73 -8.78
CA GLY A 342 17.86 -28.94 -9.57
C GLY A 342 17.03 -27.68 -9.76
N GLY A 343 17.57 -26.50 -9.46
CA GLY A 343 16.97 -25.23 -9.83
C GLY A 343 16.81 -25.11 -11.35
N SER A 344 15.69 -24.55 -11.77
CA SER A 344 15.35 -24.31 -13.19
C SER A 344 15.41 -22.81 -13.49
N ARG A 345 14.90 -21.98 -12.60
CA ARG A 345 14.95 -20.51 -12.64
C ARG A 345 15.09 -19.93 -11.22
N PHE A 346 15.96 -20.52 -10.41
CA PHE A 346 16.18 -20.06 -9.04
C PHE A 346 16.66 -18.61 -9.00
N GLY A 347 16.02 -17.76 -8.20
CA GLY A 347 16.30 -16.33 -8.18
C GLY A 347 15.52 -15.53 -9.24
N GLU A 348 14.47 -16.11 -9.84
CA GLU A 348 13.59 -15.37 -10.75
C GLU A 348 12.87 -14.24 -10.01
N LEU A 349 12.43 -14.50 -8.78
CA LEU A 349 11.97 -13.51 -7.82
C LEU A 349 12.79 -13.64 -6.53
N VAL A 350 13.14 -12.50 -5.94
CA VAL A 350 13.84 -12.38 -4.67
C VAL A 350 13.13 -11.29 -3.87
N ALA A 351 12.90 -11.51 -2.58
CA ALA A 351 12.29 -10.54 -1.68
C ALA A 351 12.88 -10.65 -0.28
N ALA A 352 12.94 -9.54 0.46
CA ALA A 352 13.06 -9.60 1.92
C ALA A 352 11.84 -10.34 2.47
N ALA A 353 12.09 -11.37 3.27
CA ALA A 353 11.07 -11.99 4.09
C ALA A 353 10.77 -11.14 5.34
N GLY A 354 11.75 -10.33 5.74
CA GLY A 354 11.85 -9.74 7.07
C GLY A 354 12.55 -10.69 8.04
N ASP A 355 12.56 -10.36 9.32
CA ASP A 355 13.05 -11.26 10.39
C ASP A 355 11.94 -12.26 10.74
N VAL A 356 11.87 -13.37 9.99
CA VAL A 356 10.76 -14.32 10.10
C VAL A 356 10.91 -15.28 11.26
N ASP A 357 12.09 -15.45 11.84
CA ASP A 357 12.27 -16.27 13.04
C ASP A 357 12.48 -15.46 14.34
N GLY A 358 12.51 -14.13 14.22
CA GLY A 358 12.62 -13.19 15.30
C GLY A 358 14.03 -13.13 15.89
N ASP A 359 15.07 -13.62 15.21
CA ASP A 359 16.43 -13.66 15.75
C ASP A 359 17.23 -12.36 15.60
N GLY A 360 16.62 -11.36 14.97
CA GLY A 360 17.17 -10.02 14.77
C GLY A 360 17.97 -9.87 13.48
N TYR A 361 18.16 -10.94 12.71
CA TYR A 361 18.67 -10.88 11.35
C TYR A 361 17.51 -10.88 10.36
N GLY A 362 17.71 -10.24 9.22
CA GLY A 362 16.78 -10.38 8.12
C GLY A 362 16.87 -11.73 7.43
N ASP A 363 15.75 -12.18 6.88
CA ASP A 363 15.66 -13.41 6.10
C ASP A 363 15.31 -13.13 4.63
N LEU A 364 15.67 -14.08 3.77
CA LEU A 364 15.57 -13.95 2.31
C LEU A 364 14.62 -14.99 1.72
N LEU A 365 13.69 -14.52 0.89
CA LEU A 365 12.80 -15.36 0.09
C LEU A 365 13.21 -15.40 -1.36
N VAL A 366 13.23 -16.60 -1.92
CA VAL A 366 13.62 -16.83 -3.31
C VAL A 366 12.60 -17.74 -4.01
N GLY A 367 12.11 -17.30 -5.17
CA GLY A 367 11.23 -18.07 -6.05
C GLY A 367 12.00 -18.84 -7.13
N ASP A 368 11.52 -20.04 -7.44
CA ASP A 368 11.86 -20.82 -8.64
C ASP A 368 10.57 -21.41 -9.24
N PRO A 369 9.82 -20.65 -10.04
CA PRO A 369 8.53 -21.10 -10.55
C PRO A 369 8.62 -22.25 -11.57
N GLU A 370 9.81 -22.55 -12.08
CA GLU A 370 10.05 -23.66 -13.00
C GLU A 370 10.68 -24.89 -12.30
N TYR A 371 10.88 -24.81 -10.98
CA TYR A 371 11.44 -25.90 -10.20
C TYR A 371 10.69 -27.20 -10.43
N SER A 372 11.44 -28.30 -10.61
CA SER A 372 10.83 -29.59 -10.81
C SER A 372 11.70 -30.79 -10.42
N THR A 373 11.24 -31.54 -9.43
CA THR A 373 11.78 -32.86 -9.09
C THR A 373 11.22 -33.99 -9.96
N THR A 374 10.10 -33.76 -10.64
CA THR A 374 9.38 -34.76 -11.45
C THR A 374 9.38 -34.48 -12.96
N GLY A 375 10.01 -33.39 -13.40
CA GLY A 375 10.12 -32.97 -14.80
C GLY A 375 8.86 -32.30 -15.36
N ARG A 376 8.01 -31.72 -14.51
CA ARG A 376 6.71 -31.12 -14.86
C ARG A 376 6.45 -29.72 -14.27
N GLY A 377 7.49 -29.05 -13.74
CA GLY A 377 7.49 -27.63 -13.35
C GLY A 377 6.37 -27.22 -12.39
N HIS A 378 6.37 -27.75 -11.16
CA HIS A 378 5.38 -27.37 -10.15
C HIS A 378 5.76 -26.07 -9.41
N GLY A 379 7.04 -25.66 -9.49
CA GLY A 379 7.55 -24.47 -8.84
C GLY A 379 7.91 -24.69 -7.38
N ALA A 380 8.77 -23.83 -6.84
CA ALA A 380 9.18 -23.82 -5.45
C ALA A 380 9.46 -22.41 -4.93
N ALA A 381 9.31 -22.23 -3.61
CA ALA A 381 9.78 -21.07 -2.87
C ALA A 381 10.73 -21.52 -1.75
N PHE A 382 11.80 -20.77 -1.54
CA PHE A 382 12.88 -21.08 -0.62
C PHE A 382 13.05 -19.93 0.37
N LEU A 383 13.12 -20.25 1.65
CA LEU A 383 13.46 -19.32 2.71
C LEU A 383 14.89 -19.59 3.18
N PHE A 384 15.74 -18.58 3.14
CA PHE A 384 17.10 -18.60 3.66
C PHE A 384 17.17 -17.69 4.88
N ARG A 385 17.82 -18.18 5.94
CA ARG A 385 17.97 -17.39 7.15
C ARG A 385 19.17 -16.47 7.10
N GLY A 386 19.03 -15.30 7.71
CA GLY A 386 20.12 -14.41 8.05
C GLY A 386 21.12 -15.03 9.03
N GLY A 387 22.14 -14.26 9.36
CA GLY A 387 23.24 -14.62 10.25
C GLY A 387 24.56 -14.03 9.76
N ASP A 388 25.62 -14.10 10.59
CA ASP A 388 26.98 -13.68 10.19
C ASP A 388 27.91 -14.91 10.00
N PRO A 389 28.17 -15.36 8.76
CA PRO A 389 27.53 -14.95 7.50
C PRO A 389 26.16 -15.64 7.29
N PRO A 390 25.32 -15.15 6.35
CA PRO A 390 24.00 -15.72 6.09
C PRO A 390 24.04 -17.20 5.72
N SER A 391 23.02 -17.97 6.13
CA SER A 391 22.99 -19.42 5.90
C SER A 391 22.68 -19.75 4.44
N THR A 392 23.66 -20.31 3.71
CA THR A 392 23.47 -20.76 2.33
C THR A 392 22.60 -22.01 2.17
N MET A 393 22.11 -22.58 3.26
CA MET A 393 21.16 -23.71 3.25
C MET A 393 19.74 -23.18 3.50
N PRO A 394 18.75 -23.56 2.67
CA PRO A 394 17.39 -23.11 2.89
C PRO A 394 16.86 -23.69 4.20
N ALA A 395 16.29 -22.82 5.04
CA ALA A 395 15.62 -23.21 6.27
C ALA A 395 14.26 -23.86 5.98
N LEU A 396 13.60 -23.44 4.89
CA LEU A 396 12.35 -24.01 4.42
C LEU A 396 12.34 -24.06 2.89
N VAL A 397 11.74 -25.12 2.35
CA VAL A 397 11.43 -25.27 0.93
C VAL A 397 9.95 -25.63 0.81
N LEU A 398 9.19 -24.77 0.14
CA LEU A 398 7.82 -25.04 -0.26
C LEU A 398 7.83 -25.49 -1.71
N GLU A 399 7.38 -26.71 -1.98
CA GLU A 399 7.27 -27.25 -3.33
C GLU A 399 5.81 -27.30 -3.76
N GLY A 400 5.55 -26.91 -5.01
CA GLY A 400 4.25 -27.14 -5.64
C GLY A 400 3.90 -28.63 -5.68
N THR A 401 2.61 -28.93 -5.57
CA THR A 401 2.05 -30.28 -5.59
C THR A 401 1.43 -30.66 -6.94
N ALA A 402 1.08 -29.68 -7.77
CA ALA A 402 0.47 -29.86 -9.09
C ALA A 402 1.40 -29.40 -10.22
N ASN A 403 1.32 -30.08 -11.36
CA ASN A 403 2.17 -29.77 -12.51
C ASN A 403 1.79 -28.43 -13.14
N GLY A 404 2.75 -27.53 -13.35
CA GLY A 404 2.54 -26.27 -14.05
C GLY A 404 1.87 -25.18 -13.21
N GLU A 405 1.67 -25.37 -11.91
CA GLU A 405 1.03 -24.36 -11.06
C GLU A 405 1.93 -23.16 -10.72
N ARG A 406 3.25 -23.32 -10.93
CA ARG A 406 4.28 -22.28 -10.81
C ARG A 406 4.34 -21.65 -9.41
N LEU A 407 4.35 -22.47 -8.35
CA LEU A 407 4.55 -21.97 -6.99
C LEU A 407 5.88 -21.19 -6.91
N GLY A 408 5.86 -20.04 -6.24
CA GLY A 408 7.03 -19.15 -6.15
C GLY A 408 7.22 -18.23 -7.35
N ALA A 409 6.20 -18.11 -8.22
CA ALA A 409 6.21 -17.11 -9.30
C ALA A 409 6.09 -15.66 -8.79
N ALA A 410 5.64 -15.48 -7.55
CA ALA A 410 5.70 -14.22 -6.82
C ALA A 410 6.00 -14.53 -5.35
N VAL A 411 6.86 -13.74 -4.72
CA VAL A 411 7.17 -13.82 -3.29
C VAL A 411 7.32 -12.42 -2.73
N ALA A 412 6.91 -12.19 -1.48
CA ALA A 412 7.08 -10.93 -0.77
C ALA A 412 7.00 -11.15 0.74
N GLY A 413 7.71 -10.33 1.53
CA GLY A 413 7.37 -10.13 2.94
C GLY A 413 6.02 -9.43 3.06
N ALA A 414 5.21 -9.85 4.03
CA ALA A 414 3.90 -9.28 4.34
C ALA A 414 3.96 -8.28 5.50
N GLY A 415 5.11 -8.13 6.15
CA GLY A 415 5.20 -7.48 7.45
C GLY A 415 4.71 -8.41 8.56
N ASP A 416 4.46 -7.87 9.75
CA ASP A 416 3.94 -8.62 10.90
C ASP A 416 2.40 -8.56 10.86
N VAL A 417 1.77 -9.47 10.12
CA VAL A 417 0.33 -9.43 9.85
C VAL A 417 -0.50 -9.94 11.03
N ASP A 418 0.11 -10.61 12.01
CA ASP A 418 -0.57 -11.09 13.22
C ASP A 418 -0.07 -10.44 14.54
N ALA A 419 0.84 -9.48 14.43
CA ALA A 419 1.41 -8.68 15.52
C ALA A 419 2.14 -9.51 16.59
N ASP A 420 2.74 -10.64 16.20
CA ASP A 420 3.54 -11.49 17.09
C ASP A 420 5.01 -11.06 17.22
N GLY A 421 5.43 -10.11 16.39
CA GLY A 421 6.74 -9.50 16.36
C GLY A 421 7.74 -10.17 15.43
N ALA A 422 7.39 -11.27 14.77
CA ALA A 422 8.11 -11.84 13.65
C ALA A 422 7.50 -11.36 12.32
N ALA A 423 8.28 -11.40 11.24
CA ALA A 423 7.77 -11.08 9.92
C ALA A 423 7.06 -12.28 9.29
N ASP A 424 5.97 -12.00 8.58
CA ASP A 424 5.20 -12.94 7.79
C ASP A 424 5.47 -12.74 6.30
N TRP A 425 5.03 -13.68 5.46
CA TRP A 425 5.37 -13.67 4.04
C TRP A 425 4.36 -14.40 3.14
N LEU A 426 4.46 -14.07 1.86
CA LEU A 426 3.52 -14.46 0.82
C LEU A 426 4.21 -15.26 -0.28
N VAL A 427 3.49 -16.25 -0.81
CA VAL A 427 3.87 -17.00 -2.01
C VAL A 427 2.71 -17.06 -2.99
N GLY A 428 2.94 -16.57 -4.20
CA GLY A 428 2.02 -16.67 -5.33
C GLY A 428 2.12 -18.01 -6.05
N VAL A 429 0.96 -18.56 -6.42
CA VAL A 429 0.78 -19.77 -7.24
C VAL A 429 -0.23 -19.46 -8.35
N PRO A 430 0.13 -18.62 -9.33
CA PRO A 430 -0.82 -18.03 -10.26
C PRO A 430 -1.48 -19.01 -11.21
N SER A 431 -0.96 -20.23 -11.34
CA SER A 431 -1.56 -21.28 -12.18
C SER A 431 -2.15 -22.42 -11.34
N ALA A 432 -2.43 -22.16 -10.06
CA ALA A 432 -3.15 -23.10 -9.23
C ALA A 432 -4.61 -23.25 -9.69
N ASP A 433 -5.06 -24.49 -9.77
CA ASP A 433 -6.48 -24.81 -9.85
C ASP A 433 -7.12 -24.63 -8.46
N ALA A 434 -8.16 -23.81 -8.38
CA ALA A 434 -8.95 -23.61 -7.17
C ALA A 434 -10.37 -24.17 -7.35
N THR A 435 -11.39 -23.39 -7.00
CA THR A 435 -12.79 -23.75 -7.34
C THR A 435 -13.04 -23.78 -8.86
N VAL A 436 -12.20 -23.05 -9.61
CA VAL A 436 -12.14 -23.01 -11.07
C VAL A 436 -10.71 -23.22 -11.55
N ALA A 437 -10.54 -23.61 -12.81
CA ALA A 437 -9.23 -23.90 -13.38
C ALA A 437 -8.39 -22.63 -13.55
N ASP A 438 -7.08 -22.73 -13.28
CA ASP A 438 -6.12 -21.62 -13.38
C ASP A 438 -6.57 -20.33 -12.68
N ALA A 439 -7.34 -20.46 -11.58
CA ALA A 439 -7.82 -19.31 -10.83
C ALA A 439 -6.68 -18.54 -10.17
N GLY A 440 -5.61 -19.26 -9.82
CA GLY A 440 -4.50 -18.75 -9.03
C GLY A 440 -4.79 -18.78 -7.54
N ARG A 441 -3.71 -18.62 -6.76
CA ARG A 441 -3.71 -18.73 -5.30
C ARG A 441 -2.57 -17.91 -4.71
N VAL A 442 -2.78 -17.41 -3.50
CA VAL A 442 -1.71 -16.92 -2.61
C VAL A 442 -1.69 -17.75 -1.33
N LEU A 443 -0.49 -18.09 -0.88
CA LEU A 443 -0.21 -18.69 0.42
C LEU A 443 0.33 -17.60 1.34
N LEU A 444 -0.31 -17.40 2.49
CA LEU A 444 0.23 -16.60 3.59
C LEU A 444 0.84 -17.56 4.61
N LEU A 445 2.09 -17.32 4.96
CA LEU A 445 2.86 -18.07 5.93
C LEU A 445 3.31 -17.12 7.04
N ARG A 446 3.20 -17.60 8.27
CA ARG A 446 3.59 -16.81 9.44
C ARG A 446 5.02 -17.06 9.88
N GLY A 447 5.62 -16.02 10.44
CA GLY A 447 6.89 -16.07 11.14
C GLY A 447 6.79 -16.79 12.49
N GLY A 448 7.89 -16.76 13.22
CA GLY A 448 8.08 -17.32 14.55
C GLY A 448 9.35 -18.15 14.68
N VAL A 449 9.78 -18.40 15.92
CA VAL A 449 11.04 -19.08 16.30
C VAL A 449 11.27 -20.42 15.58
N VAL A 450 10.19 -21.04 15.11
CA VAL A 450 10.23 -22.10 14.10
C VAL A 450 9.31 -21.66 12.96
N PRO A 451 9.83 -21.20 11.80
CA PRO A 451 9.02 -21.03 10.61
C PRO A 451 8.56 -22.43 10.20
N GLU A 452 7.37 -22.82 10.66
CA GLU A 452 6.78 -24.08 10.28
C GLU A 452 6.29 -23.96 8.84
N ALA A 453 6.40 -25.03 8.07
CA ALA A 453 5.84 -25.11 6.71
C ALA A 453 4.30 -25.07 6.69
N GLU A 454 3.65 -24.70 7.80
CA GLU A 454 2.21 -24.66 7.92
C GLU A 454 1.71 -23.39 7.24
N VAL A 455 1.10 -23.59 6.06
CA VAL A 455 0.37 -22.53 5.37
C VAL A 455 -0.77 -22.10 6.26
N ASP A 456 -0.69 -20.86 6.72
CA ASP A 456 -1.64 -20.30 7.67
C ASP A 456 -2.94 -19.89 6.98
N ARG A 457 -2.83 -19.25 5.80
CA ARG A 457 -3.97 -18.99 4.93
C ARG A 457 -3.70 -19.30 3.47
N VAL A 458 -4.77 -19.74 2.83
CA VAL A 458 -4.87 -19.93 1.39
C VAL A 458 -5.93 -18.98 0.87
N LEU A 459 -5.51 -18.06 0.01
CA LEU A 459 -6.39 -17.12 -0.69
C LEU A 459 -6.52 -17.59 -2.13
N ASP A 460 -7.68 -18.15 -2.45
CA ASP A 460 -7.96 -18.66 -3.80
C ASP A 460 -8.59 -17.59 -4.68
N GLY A 461 -8.14 -17.51 -5.94
CA GLY A 461 -8.83 -16.77 -6.98
C GLY A 461 -10.17 -17.42 -7.33
N PHE A 462 -11.08 -16.62 -7.89
CA PHE A 462 -12.43 -17.08 -8.23
C PHE A 462 -12.70 -17.09 -9.74
N GLU A 463 -11.82 -16.51 -10.55
CA GLU A 463 -12.01 -16.37 -11.98
C GLU A 463 -11.25 -17.43 -12.78
N PRO A 464 -11.89 -18.14 -13.74
CA PRO A 464 -11.19 -19.09 -14.58
C PRO A 464 -10.08 -18.41 -15.40
N GLY A 465 -8.83 -18.83 -15.20
CA GLY A 465 -7.67 -18.18 -15.82
C GLY A 465 -7.33 -16.79 -15.26
N GLY A 466 -7.90 -16.41 -14.11
CA GLY A 466 -7.68 -15.12 -13.45
C GLY A 466 -6.24 -14.88 -13.04
N ARG A 467 -5.54 -15.96 -12.68
CA ARG A 467 -4.15 -15.96 -12.21
C ARG A 467 -3.93 -15.11 -10.95
N TYR A 468 -4.86 -15.18 -10.01
CA TYR A 468 -4.73 -14.57 -8.69
C TYR A 468 -3.40 -14.92 -8.02
N GLY A 469 -2.70 -13.93 -7.48
CA GLY A 469 -1.34 -14.12 -6.94
C GLY A 469 -0.24 -14.11 -8.00
N ALA A 470 -0.48 -13.51 -9.17
CA ALA A 470 0.57 -13.32 -10.19
C ALA A 470 1.64 -12.32 -9.75
N ALA A 471 1.31 -11.39 -8.86
CA ALA A 471 2.23 -10.56 -8.10
C ALA A 471 1.67 -10.37 -6.69
N VAL A 472 2.55 -10.18 -5.71
CA VAL A 472 2.22 -9.89 -4.31
C VAL A 472 3.20 -8.84 -3.77
N ALA A 473 2.76 -8.05 -2.79
CA ALA A 473 3.61 -7.05 -2.14
C ALA A 473 3.13 -6.79 -0.70
N GLY A 474 4.06 -6.46 0.20
CA GLY A 474 3.71 -5.84 1.48
C GLY A 474 3.19 -4.42 1.26
N ALA A 475 2.17 -4.03 2.02
CA ALA A 475 1.53 -2.71 1.92
C ALA A 475 1.86 -1.79 3.11
N GLY A 476 2.43 -2.34 4.19
CA GLY A 476 2.60 -1.62 5.45
C GLY A 476 1.30 -1.58 6.26
N ASP A 477 1.19 -0.71 7.26
CA ASP A 477 -0.04 -0.56 8.06
C ASP A 477 -0.96 0.50 7.42
N VAL A 478 -1.70 0.09 6.37
CA VAL A 478 -2.52 1.00 5.55
C VAL A 478 -3.73 1.51 6.33
N ASN A 479 -4.27 0.68 7.22
CA ASN A 479 -5.45 1.02 8.01
C ASN A 479 -5.16 1.56 9.43
N GLY A 480 -3.88 1.59 9.84
CA GLY A 480 -3.39 2.15 11.10
C GLY A 480 -3.78 1.33 12.33
N ASP A 481 -4.01 0.03 12.19
CA ASP A 481 -4.45 -0.85 13.28
C ASP A 481 -3.30 -1.57 14.01
N GLY A 482 -2.07 -1.47 13.47
CA GLY A 482 -0.85 -2.03 14.03
C GLY A 482 -0.41 -3.37 13.43
N PHE A 483 -1.19 -3.94 12.51
CA PHE A 483 -0.84 -5.12 11.75
C PHE A 483 -0.27 -4.73 10.37
N GLY A 484 0.59 -5.58 9.82
CA GLY A 484 1.00 -5.46 8.42
C GLY A 484 -0.16 -5.82 7.47
N ASP A 485 -0.36 -5.00 6.45
CA ASP A 485 -1.28 -5.25 5.34
C ASP A 485 -0.51 -5.67 4.09
N PHE A 486 -1.22 -6.27 3.12
CA PHE A 486 -0.59 -6.74 1.89
C PHE A 486 -1.49 -6.67 0.66
N LEU A 487 -0.86 -6.72 -0.50
CA LEU A 487 -1.47 -6.59 -1.81
C LEU A 487 -1.34 -7.87 -2.63
N VAL A 488 -2.38 -8.19 -3.37
CA VAL A 488 -2.41 -9.30 -4.32
C VAL A 488 -2.90 -8.82 -5.68
N TYR A 489 -2.24 -9.27 -6.76
CA TYR A 489 -2.60 -8.95 -8.13
C TYR A 489 -3.30 -10.12 -8.84
N GLU A 490 -4.37 -9.79 -9.56
CA GLU A 490 -5.05 -10.68 -10.51
C GLU A 490 -5.05 -10.05 -11.92
N PRO A 491 -4.25 -10.55 -12.87
CA PRO A 491 -4.20 -10.04 -14.24
C PRO A 491 -5.51 -10.20 -14.99
N GLY A 492 -6.27 -11.27 -14.70
CA GLY A 492 -7.56 -11.53 -15.33
C GLY A 492 -8.70 -10.67 -14.80
N GLY A 493 -8.48 -9.95 -13.69
CA GLY A 493 -9.50 -9.18 -12.99
C GLY A 493 -10.19 -8.17 -13.91
N PHE A 494 -11.52 -8.12 -13.80
CA PHE A 494 -12.35 -7.27 -14.67
C PHE A 494 -12.57 -5.88 -14.10
N GLY A 495 -12.28 -4.86 -14.92
CA GLY A 495 -12.69 -3.48 -14.69
C GLY A 495 -14.18 -3.25 -15.03
N ALA A 496 -14.64 -2.00 -14.89
CA ALA A 496 -16.01 -1.63 -15.23
C ALA A 496 -16.34 -2.01 -16.69
N GLY A 497 -17.40 -2.81 -16.89
CA GLY A 497 -17.83 -3.27 -18.22
C GLY A 497 -17.25 -4.61 -18.69
N GLY A 498 -16.50 -5.33 -17.85
CA GLY A 498 -16.05 -6.70 -18.16
C GLY A 498 -14.77 -6.76 -19.02
N VAL A 499 -13.95 -5.72 -18.98
CA VAL A 499 -12.63 -5.64 -19.64
C VAL A 499 -11.54 -6.19 -18.71
N ARG A 500 -10.53 -6.88 -19.24
CA ARG A 500 -9.43 -7.45 -18.43
C ARG A 500 -8.37 -6.38 -18.22
N SER A 501 -8.65 -5.49 -17.28
CA SER A 501 -7.79 -4.37 -16.94
C SER A 501 -6.70 -4.73 -15.95
N GLY A 502 -6.85 -5.85 -15.23
CA GLY A 502 -6.10 -6.16 -14.02
C GLY A 502 -6.78 -5.57 -12.78
N ALA A 503 -6.62 -6.26 -11.64
CA ALA A 503 -7.12 -5.83 -10.35
C ALA A 503 -6.12 -6.08 -9.22
N ALA A 504 -6.02 -5.13 -8.30
CA ALA A 504 -5.24 -5.19 -7.07
C ALA A 504 -6.17 -5.31 -5.86
N PHE A 505 -5.83 -6.22 -4.96
CA PHE A 505 -6.61 -6.55 -3.76
C PHE A 505 -5.77 -6.24 -2.53
N LEU A 506 -6.26 -5.33 -1.67
CA LEU A 506 -5.66 -5.05 -0.37
C LEU A 506 -6.31 -5.94 0.68
N TYR A 507 -5.49 -6.65 1.45
CA TYR A 507 -5.90 -7.40 2.63
C TYR A 507 -5.32 -6.74 3.86
N SER A 508 -6.18 -6.46 4.82
CA SER A 508 -5.70 -6.02 6.13
C SER A 508 -5.21 -7.21 6.95
N GLY A 509 -4.12 -6.99 7.68
CA GLY A 509 -3.65 -7.91 8.71
C GLY A 509 -4.67 -8.04 9.84
N GLY A 510 -4.38 -8.94 10.78
CA GLY A 510 -5.20 -9.16 11.95
C GLY A 510 -5.30 -10.64 12.34
N PRO A 511 -6.22 -10.98 13.27
CA PRO A 511 -6.44 -12.36 13.65
C PRO A 511 -6.74 -13.19 12.41
N VAL A 512 -5.94 -14.22 12.15
CA VAL A 512 -5.89 -14.89 10.85
C VAL A 512 -7.26 -15.28 10.26
N ASP A 513 -8.26 -15.62 11.10
CA ASP A 513 -9.63 -15.95 10.65
C ASP A 513 -10.35 -14.76 9.96
N SER A 514 -9.88 -13.51 10.11
CA SER A 514 -10.39 -12.33 9.41
C SER A 514 -9.75 -12.08 8.05
N ILE A 515 -8.58 -12.67 7.77
CA ILE A 515 -7.85 -12.49 6.49
C ILE A 515 -8.44 -13.43 5.43
N VAL A 516 -9.67 -13.11 5.01
CA VAL A 516 -10.42 -13.89 4.01
C VAL A 516 -11.15 -13.02 2.98
N VAL A 517 -11.34 -11.74 3.29
CA VAL A 517 -12.00 -10.77 2.41
C VAL A 517 -11.05 -9.59 2.21
N PRO A 518 -10.85 -9.12 0.97
CA PRO A 518 -10.05 -7.92 0.74
C PRO A 518 -10.73 -6.71 1.40
N ALA A 519 -9.94 -5.90 2.09
CA ALA A 519 -10.37 -4.61 2.65
C ALA A 519 -10.74 -3.63 1.54
N GLN A 520 -10.03 -3.70 0.41
CA GLN A 520 -10.29 -2.88 -0.77
C GLN A 520 -9.88 -3.63 -2.05
N VAL A 521 -10.59 -3.36 -3.14
CA VAL A 521 -10.25 -3.86 -4.48
C VAL A 521 -10.23 -2.68 -5.44
N TRP A 522 -9.15 -2.53 -6.19
CA TRP A 522 -9.01 -1.53 -7.25
C TRP A 522 -8.81 -2.24 -8.58
N ALA A 523 -9.45 -1.74 -9.63
CA ALA A 523 -9.34 -2.30 -10.97
C ALA A 523 -9.04 -1.19 -11.97
N GLY A 524 -8.27 -1.53 -13.00
CA GLY A 524 -7.98 -0.59 -14.09
C GLY A 524 -9.24 -0.18 -14.87
N ALA A 525 -9.13 0.92 -15.60
CA ALA A 525 -10.23 1.52 -16.34
C ALA A 525 -10.35 0.97 -17.78
N GLY A 526 -9.24 0.47 -18.34
CA GLY A 526 -9.13 0.02 -19.73
C GLY A 526 -8.69 -1.44 -19.88
N ASP A 527 -9.04 -2.05 -21.01
CA ASP A 527 -8.62 -3.43 -21.34
C ASP A 527 -7.11 -3.50 -21.56
N GLY A 528 -6.45 -4.48 -20.94
CA GLY A 528 -5.02 -4.70 -21.09
C GLY A 528 -4.12 -3.67 -20.40
N GLU A 529 -4.66 -2.89 -19.45
CA GLU A 529 -3.85 -1.90 -18.69
C GLU A 529 -2.86 -2.54 -17.71
N GLU A 530 -3.09 -3.81 -17.35
CA GLU A 530 -2.27 -4.55 -16.39
C GLU A 530 -2.19 -3.83 -15.01
N PHE A 531 -3.29 -3.22 -14.59
CA PHE A 531 -3.41 -2.51 -13.32
C PHE A 531 -3.19 -3.47 -12.15
N GLY A 532 -2.10 -3.28 -11.41
CA GLY A 532 -1.63 -4.20 -10.36
C GLY A 532 -0.39 -5.01 -10.72
N ALA A 533 0.13 -4.90 -11.95
CA ALA A 533 1.34 -5.63 -12.37
C ALA A 533 2.59 -5.29 -11.53
N ALA A 534 2.65 -4.06 -11.00
CA ALA A 534 3.60 -3.65 -9.99
C ALA A 534 2.85 -2.94 -8.86
N MET A 535 3.18 -3.25 -7.61
CA MET A 535 2.52 -2.70 -6.43
C MET A 535 3.52 -2.55 -5.30
N ALA A 536 3.35 -1.51 -4.47
CA ALA A 536 4.15 -1.36 -3.26
C ALA A 536 3.44 -0.48 -2.22
N GLY A 537 3.65 -0.81 -0.94
CA GLY A 537 3.47 0.14 0.16
C GLY A 537 4.51 1.26 0.08
N MET A 538 4.05 2.49 0.25
CA MET A 538 4.85 3.72 0.11
C MET A 538 5.25 4.32 1.46
N GLY A 539 4.73 3.80 2.57
CA GLY A 539 4.79 4.48 3.86
C GLY A 539 3.83 5.67 3.93
N ASP A 540 3.92 6.43 5.01
CA ASP A 540 3.09 7.61 5.30
C ASP A 540 3.63 8.85 4.54
N LEU A 541 3.20 9.02 3.29
CA LEU A 541 3.61 10.13 2.41
C LEU A 541 3.00 11.47 2.82
N ASN A 542 1.87 11.45 3.53
CA ASN A 542 1.12 12.65 3.87
C ASN A 542 1.34 13.11 5.34
N GLY A 543 1.86 12.23 6.20
CA GLY A 543 2.15 12.46 7.60
C GLY A 543 0.96 12.29 8.55
N ASP A 544 -0.11 11.61 8.16
CA ASP A 544 -1.34 11.41 8.95
C ASP A 544 -1.33 10.16 9.82
N GLY A 545 -0.36 9.27 9.63
CA GLY A 545 -0.19 8.04 10.39
C GLY A 545 -0.71 6.78 9.70
N PHE A 546 -1.26 6.88 8.49
CA PHE A 546 -1.65 5.76 7.65
C PHE A 546 -0.69 5.63 6.47
N GLU A 547 -0.34 4.41 6.09
CA GLU A 547 0.55 4.19 4.95
C GLU A 547 -0.21 4.21 3.63
N GLU A 548 0.42 4.76 2.59
CA GLU A 548 -0.13 4.80 1.23
C GLU A 548 0.34 3.65 0.35
N VAL A 549 -0.42 3.39 -0.71
CA VAL A 549 -0.14 2.33 -1.68
C VAL A 549 -0.01 2.93 -3.08
N ALA A 550 0.97 2.47 -3.86
CA ALA A 550 1.07 2.78 -5.28
C ALA A 550 0.88 1.52 -6.13
N ILE A 551 0.16 1.68 -7.24
CA ILE A 551 -0.19 0.59 -8.18
C ILE A 551 0.15 1.03 -9.60
N GLY A 552 0.96 0.24 -10.28
CA GLY A 552 1.33 0.42 -11.67
C GLY A 552 0.30 -0.16 -12.64
N ALA A 553 0.11 0.54 -13.76
CA ALA A 553 -0.68 0.11 -14.91
C ALA A 553 0.13 0.36 -16.20
N PRO A 554 1.16 -0.47 -16.48
CA PRO A 554 2.08 -0.25 -17.59
C PRO A 554 1.42 -0.31 -18.98
N GLY A 555 0.25 -0.94 -19.09
CA GLY A 555 -0.51 -1.02 -20.34
C GLY A 555 -1.36 0.23 -20.64
N ALA A 556 -1.46 1.16 -19.69
CA ALA A 556 -2.28 2.37 -19.80
C ALA A 556 -1.90 3.28 -20.97
N ASP A 557 -2.89 4.04 -21.45
CA ASP A 557 -2.72 5.19 -22.36
C ASP A 557 -1.89 4.89 -23.62
N GLY A 558 -2.14 3.71 -24.21
CA GLY A 558 -1.41 3.23 -25.38
C GLY A 558 -0.01 2.74 -25.05
N LEU A 559 0.15 1.99 -23.94
CA LEU A 559 1.42 1.50 -23.40
C LEU A 559 2.38 2.60 -22.96
N ARG A 560 1.88 3.82 -22.76
CA ARG A 560 2.65 4.86 -22.07
C ARG A 560 2.86 4.48 -20.62
N GLY A 561 1.83 3.90 -20.02
CA GLY A 561 1.84 3.46 -18.63
C GLY A 561 1.60 4.60 -17.64
N ARG A 562 1.11 4.24 -16.45
CA ARG A 562 0.85 5.16 -15.33
C ARG A 562 1.04 4.45 -14.00
N VAL A 563 1.16 5.24 -12.93
CA VAL A 563 1.11 4.77 -11.53
C VAL A 563 0.02 5.54 -10.80
N GLU A 564 -0.89 4.84 -10.14
CA GLU A 564 -1.94 5.42 -9.31
C GLU A 564 -1.62 5.22 -7.83
N LEU A 565 -1.82 6.28 -7.03
CA LEU A 565 -1.60 6.25 -5.58
C LEU A 565 -2.92 6.34 -4.82
N PHE A 566 -3.06 5.49 -3.82
CA PHE A 566 -4.24 5.34 -2.98
C PHE A 566 -3.89 5.70 -1.55
N ARG A 567 -4.76 6.52 -0.95
CA ARG A 567 -4.61 6.94 0.44
C ARG A 567 -4.89 5.78 1.40
N GLY A 568 -4.05 5.66 2.41
CA GLY A 568 -4.35 4.90 3.61
C GLY A 568 -5.47 5.55 4.42
N GLY A 569 -5.87 4.84 5.47
CA GLY A 569 -6.94 5.24 6.37
C GLY A 569 -7.64 4.03 6.94
N VAL A 570 -8.34 4.22 8.07
CA VAL A 570 -9.18 3.17 8.71
C VAL A 570 -10.07 2.45 7.68
N VAL A 571 -10.55 3.21 6.69
CA VAL A 571 -11.08 2.67 5.44
C VAL A 571 -10.20 3.22 4.30
N PRO A 572 -9.42 2.36 3.62
CA PRO A 572 -8.57 2.77 2.51
C PRO A 572 -9.36 3.47 1.40
N GLY A 573 -8.74 4.43 0.73
CA GLY A 573 -9.40 5.22 -0.31
C GLY A 573 -9.85 4.36 -1.50
N ALA A 574 -11.14 4.43 -1.85
CA ALA A 574 -11.69 3.66 -2.97
C ALA A 574 -11.24 4.15 -4.36
N THR A 575 -10.73 5.39 -4.45
CA THR A 575 -10.28 6.02 -5.70
C THR A 575 -8.85 6.52 -5.54
N ALA A 576 -8.09 6.55 -6.64
CA ALA A 576 -6.76 7.13 -6.66
C ALA A 576 -6.85 8.61 -6.24
N GLY A 577 -6.00 9.01 -5.29
CA GLY A 577 -5.92 10.40 -4.87
C GLY A 577 -4.75 11.16 -5.51
N ALA A 578 -3.86 10.44 -6.19
CA ALA A 578 -2.83 10.99 -7.08
C ALA A 578 -2.50 9.99 -8.20
N ALA A 579 -1.94 10.48 -9.30
CA ALA A 579 -1.44 9.65 -10.39
C ALA A 579 -0.18 10.27 -11.01
N LEU A 580 0.71 9.40 -11.47
CA LEU A 580 1.90 9.74 -12.23
C LEU A 580 1.77 9.14 -13.63
N GLU A 581 1.89 9.99 -14.64
CA GLU A 581 1.73 9.61 -16.04
C GLU A 581 3.07 9.37 -16.69
N GLY A 582 3.18 8.31 -17.51
CA GLY A 582 4.33 8.11 -18.38
C GLY A 582 4.43 9.18 -19.47
N TRP A 583 5.51 9.15 -20.25
CA TRP A 583 5.77 10.18 -21.27
C TRP A 583 5.48 9.69 -22.69
N ALA A 584 6.22 8.69 -23.18
CA ALA A 584 6.05 8.18 -24.55
C ALA A 584 5.30 6.85 -24.58
N ALA A 585 4.59 6.61 -25.69
CA ALA A 585 3.85 5.38 -25.89
C ALA A 585 4.83 4.23 -26.17
N GLY A 586 4.66 3.11 -25.46
CA GLY A 586 5.56 1.97 -25.54
C GLY A 586 6.51 1.85 -24.35
N ASP A 587 6.74 2.94 -23.60
CA ASP A 587 7.70 2.98 -22.49
C ASP A 587 7.33 2.05 -21.32
N ARG A 588 6.02 1.76 -21.16
CA ARG A 588 5.45 0.96 -20.07
C ARG A 588 5.83 1.49 -18.67
N PHE A 589 5.73 2.81 -18.48
CA PHE A 589 5.92 3.43 -17.17
C PHE A 589 4.98 2.82 -16.11
N GLY A 590 5.50 2.55 -14.91
CA GLY A 590 4.76 1.77 -13.90
C GLY A 590 4.88 0.26 -14.07
N GLY A 591 5.79 -0.21 -14.94
CA GLY A 591 6.15 -1.63 -15.06
C GLY A 591 6.89 -2.19 -13.84
N ALA A 592 7.52 -1.29 -13.05
CA ALA A 592 8.05 -1.56 -11.73
C ALA A 592 7.76 -0.35 -10.83
N VAL A 593 7.42 -0.59 -9.56
CA VAL A 593 7.06 0.44 -8.58
C VAL A 593 7.62 0.00 -7.22
N GLY A 594 8.28 0.91 -6.50
CA GLY A 594 8.79 0.63 -5.16
C GLY A 594 9.03 1.90 -4.35
N GLY A 595 8.85 1.83 -3.03
CA GLY A 595 9.26 2.90 -2.13
C GLY A 595 10.79 3.01 -2.11
N ALA A 596 11.33 4.20 -2.28
CA ALA A 596 12.77 4.48 -2.28
C ALA A 596 13.35 4.62 -0.86
N GLY A 597 12.49 4.73 0.16
CA GLY A 597 12.88 5.26 1.47
C GLY A 597 12.99 6.79 1.43
N ASP A 598 13.41 7.42 2.52
CA ASP A 598 13.68 8.86 2.56
C ASP A 598 15.08 9.11 1.98
N VAL A 599 15.17 9.27 0.66
CA VAL A 599 16.46 9.44 -0.01
C VAL A 599 17.01 10.85 0.16
N ASN A 600 16.20 11.82 0.59
CA ASN A 600 16.62 13.23 0.70
C ASN A 600 16.76 13.73 2.16
N GLY A 601 16.35 12.92 3.14
CA GLY A 601 16.42 13.20 4.58
C GLY A 601 15.37 14.18 5.11
N ASP A 602 14.27 14.40 4.38
CA ASP A 602 13.19 15.32 4.77
C ASP A 602 12.16 14.69 5.73
N GLY A 603 12.24 13.37 5.93
CA GLY A 603 11.40 12.57 6.80
C GLY A 603 10.16 11.98 6.11
N VAL A 604 10.02 12.13 4.79
CA VAL A 604 8.94 11.55 3.99
C VAL A 604 9.53 10.51 3.03
N PRO A 605 8.95 9.31 2.91
CA PRO A 605 9.43 8.34 1.93
C PRO A 605 9.26 8.82 0.48
N ASP A 606 10.25 8.52 -0.36
CA ASP A 606 10.26 8.82 -1.79
C ASP A 606 9.84 7.58 -2.63
N LEU A 607 9.63 7.77 -3.93
CA LEU A 607 9.07 6.77 -4.85
C LEU A 607 10.00 6.50 -6.04
N LEU A 608 10.18 5.23 -6.40
CA LEU A 608 10.80 4.78 -7.64
C LEU A 608 9.79 4.18 -8.60
N VAL A 609 9.89 4.54 -9.88
CA VAL A 609 9.09 3.96 -10.96
C VAL A 609 9.96 3.56 -12.14
N GLY A 610 9.77 2.34 -12.64
CA GLY A 610 10.42 1.81 -13.83
C GLY A 610 9.59 2.00 -15.10
N ALA A 611 10.27 2.24 -16.22
CA ALA A 611 9.76 2.20 -17.58
C ALA A 611 10.74 1.38 -18.44
N PRO A 612 10.68 0.04 -18.38
CA PRO A 612 11.70 -0.85 -18.94
C PRO A 612 11.87 -0.75 -20.44
N LEU A 613 10.85 -0.28 -21.17
CA LEU A 613 10.87 -0.16 -22.62
C LEU A 613 11.01 1.30 -23.06
N ALA A 614 11.41 2.19 -22.16
CA ALA A 614 11.60 3.59 -22.51
C ALA A 614 12.76 3.76 -23.49
N ASP A 615 12.49 4.44 -24.60
CA ASP A 615 13.51 4.79 -25.57
C ASP A 615 14.47 5.83 -24.98
N GLY A 616 15.77 5.56 -25.08
CA GLY A 616 16.86 6.42 -24.62
C GLY A 616 17.77 6.83 -25.77
N VAL A 617 19.07 6.59 -25.58
CA VAL A 617 20.05 6.62 -26.68
C VAL A 617 19.90 5.42 -27.62
N ALA A 618 19.25 4.35 -27.17
CA ALA A 618 18.90 3.14 -27.91
C ALA A 618 17.41 2.79 -27.70
N ILE A 619 16.90 1.91 -28.57
CA ILE A 619 15.52 1.41 -28.52
C ILE A 619 15.38 0.48 -27.32
N ASP A 620 14.30 0.61 -26.55
CA ASP A 620 14.01 -0.28 -25.41
C ASP A 620 15.19 -0.38 -24.41
N ALA A 621 15.97 0.70 -24.31
CA ALA A 621 17.07 0.83 -23.34
C ALA A 621 16.56 0.79 -21.90
N GLY A 622 15.37 1.33 -21.68
CA GLY A 622 14.73 1.43 -20.38
C GLY A 622 15.21 2.61 -19.53
N ARG A 623 14.36 3.02 -18.57
CA ARG A 623 14.66 4.06 -17.58
C ARG A 623 14.00 3.75 -16.25
N ALA A 624 14.56 4.30 -15.17
CA ALA A 624 13.85 4.46 -13.90
C ALA A 624 13.74 5.94 -13.51
N TYR A 625 12.76 6.26 -12.69
CA TYR A 625 12.42 7.62 -12.28
C TYR A 625 12.29 7.68 -10.77
N LEU A 626 12.99 8.62 -10.15
CA LEU A 626 12.85 8.94 -8.73
C LEU A 626 11.94 10.16 -8.59
N PHE A 627 10.88 10.01 -7.82
CA PHE A 627 9.97 11.07 -7.42
C PHE A 627 10.12 11.31 -5.92
N LEU A 628 10.27 12.57 -5.51
CA LEU A 628 10.28 12.88 -4.10
C LEU A 628 8.88 12.71 -3.51
N GLY A 629 8.85 12.29 -2.26
CA GLY A 629 7.69 12.06 -1.44
C GLY A 629 6.86 13.30 -1.16
N GLY A 630 5.81 13.10 -0.37
CA GLY A 630 4.77 14.08 -0.11
C GLY A 630 3.46 13.68 -0.75
N TRP A 631 2.37 14.32 -0.33
CA TRP A 631 1.05 14.04 -0.87
C TRP A 631 0.37 15.28 -1.49
N PRO A 632 -0.01 15.22 -2.78
CA PRO A 632 0.42 14.22 -3.77
C PRO A 632 1.94 14.33 -4.01
N PRO A 633 2.60 13.27 -4.51
CA PRO A 633 4.00 13.35 -4.90
C PRO A 633 4.21 14.42 -5.97
N VAL A 634 5.42 14.99 -6.02
CA VAL A 634 5.78 15.94 -7.08
C VAL A 634 5.77 15.20 -8.41
N SER A 635 4.90 15.60 -9.35
CA SER A 635 4.72 14.87 -10.62
C SER A 635 5.88 14.99 -11.61
N THR A 636 6.85 15.88 -11.35
CA THR A 636 8.12 15.92 -12.07
C THR A 636 9.15 15.05 -11.35
N PRO A 637 9.79 14.08 -12.03
CA PRO A 637 10.80 13.27 -11.39
C PRO A 637 11.95 14.15 -10.93
N ALA A 638 12.39 13.95 -9.70
CA ALA A 638 13.57 14.60 -9.16
C ALA A 638 14.83 14.13 -9.88
N ARG A 639 14.82 12.88 -10.35
CA ARG A 639 15.86 12.33 -11.18
C ARG A 639 15.36 11.26 -12.15
N VAL A 640 15.94 11.24 -13.34
CA VAL A 640 15.90 10.11 -14.26
C VAL A 640 17.16 9.30 -14.04
N LEU A 641 16.99 8.03 -13.68
CA LEU A 641 18.04 7.05 -13.48
C LEU A 641 18.21 6.31 -14.80
N GLU A 642 19.23 6.70 -15.56
CA GLU A 642 19.57 6.17 -16.87
C GLU A 642 21.09 5.94 -16.96
N GLU A 643 21.50 4.98 -17.78
CA GLU A 643 22.91 4.66 -18.06
C GLU A 643 23.23 4.74 -19.55
N GLU A 644 24.51 4.51 -19.93
CA GLU A 644 24.87 4.22 -21.31
C GLU A 644 24.28 2.87 -21.73
N ALA A 645 23.03 2.90 -22.19
CA ALA A 645 22.26 1.72 -22.54
C ALA A 645 22.45 1.30 -24.00
N ALA A 646 22.56 0.00 -24.22
CA ALA A 646 22.35 -0.64 -25.51
C ALA A 646 20.85 -0.90 -25.73
N ALA A 647 20.51 -1.39 -26.93
CA ALA A 647 19.14 -1.74 -27.22
C ALA A 647 18.75 -3.00 -26.41
N ASP A 648 17.50 -3.04 -25.94
CA ASP A 648 16.92 -4.19 -25.22
C ASP A 648 17.57 -4.48 -23.83
N ASP A 649 18.24 -3.50 -23.21
CA ASP A 649 18.86 -3.67 -21.88
C ASP A 649 17.80 -3.74 -20.74
N GLU A 650 16.59 -3.21 -21.00
CA GLU A 650 15.44 -3.19 -20.08
C GLU A 650 15.75 -2.52 -18.72
N HIS A 651 16.53 -1.44 -18.71
CA HIS A 651 16.83 -0.71 -17.47
C HIS A 651 15.55 -0.20 -16.81
N GLY A 652 15.37 -0.45 -15.51
CA GLY A 652 14.12 -0.13 -14.82
C GLY A 652 13.07 -1.24 -14.88
N ALA A 653 13.41 -2.43 -15.38
CA ALA A 653 12.55 -3.61 -15.26
C ALA A 653 12.29 -4.02 -13.80
N VAL A 654 13.23 -3.70 -12.91
CA VAL A 654 13.10 -3.86 -11.46
C VAL A 654 13.65 -2.63 -10.78
N VAL A 655 12.97 -2.15 -9.75
CA VAL A 655 13.41 -1.04 -8.88
C VAL A 655 13.24 -1.43 -7.42
N ALA A 656 14.17 -1.03 -6.56
CA ALA A 656 14.07 -1.24 -5.12
C ALA A 656 14.76 -0.10 -4.35
N GLY A 657 14.11 0.43 -3.31
CA GLY A 657 14.83 1.18 -2.27
C GLY A 657 15.59 0.20 -1.39
N VAL A 658 16.91 0.33 -1.31
CA VAL A 658 17.80 -0.65 -0.68
C VAL A 658 18.24 -0.28 0.74
N GLY A 659 17.64 0.75 1.33
CA GLY A 659 18.05 1.25 2.64
C GLY A 659 19.39 2.00 2.57
N ASP A 660 19.98 2.31 3.71
CA ASP A 660 21.28 2.99 3.80
C ASP A 660 22.39 1.93 3.68
N LEU A 661 22.90 1.72 2.46
CA LEU A 661 23.89 0.68 2.16
C LEU A 661 25.30 1.15 2.55
N ASP A 662 25.56 2.47 2.54
CA ASP A 662 26.90 3.05 2.78
C ASP A 662 27.05 3.80 4.11
N ALA A 663 26.03 3.75 4.97
CA ALA A 663 25.98 4.32 6.31
C ALA A 663 26.06 5.85 6.36
N ASP A 664 25.59 6.55 5.33
CA ASP A 664 25.61 8.00 5.25
C ASP A 664 24.36 8.68 5.84
N GLY A 665 23.36 7.86 6.20
CA GLY A 665 22.11 8.27 6.82
C GLY A 665 20.98 8.58 5.85
N PHE A 666 21.15 8.34 4.55
CA PHE A 666 20.12 8.46 3.52
C PHE A 666 19.80 7.09 2.92
N ALA A 667 18.58 6.92 2.44
CA ALA A 667 18.23 5.70 1.71
C ALA A 667 18.85 5.70 0.30
N ASP A 668 19.36 4.54 -0.11
CA ASP A 668 19.90 4.26 -1.42
C ASP A 668 18.88 3.50 -2.28
N VAL A 669 19.11 3.47 -3.59
CA VAL A 669 18.20 2.87 -4.56
C VAL A 669 18.93 2.00 -5.56
N ALA A 670 18.32 0.88 -5.95
CA ALA A 670 18.83 -0.04 -6.95
C ALA A 670 17.87 -0.18 -8.14
N VAL A 671 18.44 -0.30 -9.34
CA VAL A 671 17.69 -0.50 -10.58
C VAL A 671 18.33 -1.65 -11.37
N GLY A 672 17.49 -2.61 -11.76
CA GLY A 672 17.88 -3.76 -12.58
C GLY A 672 17.75 -3.47 -14.08
N ALA A 673 18.69 -4.03 -14.85
CA ALA A 673 18.70 -4.08 -16.32
C ALA A 673 19.02 -5.53 -16.74
N PRO A 674 18.03 -6.45 -16.68
CA PRO A 674 18.27 -7.87 -16.91
C PRO A 674 18.70 -8.20 -18.35
N GLY A 675 18.39 -7.34 -19.32
CA GLY A 675 18.80 -7.48 -20.71
C GLY A 675 20.26 -7.07 -20.98
N PHE A 676 20.92 -6.42 -20.01
CA PHE A 676 22.20 -5.75 -20.23
C PHE A 676 23.28 -6.63 -20.88
N ASP A 677 23.85 -6.12 -21.96
CA ASP A 677 24.69 -6.83 -22.93
C ASP A 677 26.21 -6.57 -22.78
N GLY A 678 26.70 -6.21 -21.57
CA GLY A 678 28.07 -5.73 -21.26
C GLY A 678 29.27 -6.55 -21.79
N ALA A 679 30.04 -7.19 -20.91
CA ALA A 679 31.13 -8.06 -21.38
C ALA A 679 30.61 -9.33 -22.09
N ARG A 680 29.33 -9.65 -21.89
CA ARG A 680 28.62 -10.85 -22.35
C ARG A 680 27.18 -10.46 -22.65
N SER A 681 26.64 -10.98 -23.75
CA SER A 681 25.24 -10.71 -24.09
C SER A 681 24.28 -11.34 -23.08
N GLY A 682 23.26 -10.59 -22.67
CA GLY A 682 22.24 -10.94 -21.69
C GLY A 682 22.81 -11.22 -20.31
N ALA A 683 23.96 -10.65 -19.96
CA ALA A 683 24.53 -10.83 -18.62
C ALA A 683 23.57 -10.29 -17.57
N GLY A 684 22.93 -9.16 -17.87
CA GLY A 684 22.16 -8.40 -16.90
C GLY A 684 23.06 -7.60 -15.97
N ARG A 685 22.50 -6.56 -15.36
CA ARG A 685 23.20 -5.63 -14.47
C ARG A 685 22.26 -5.08 -13.41
N VAL A 686 22.82 -4.73 -12.26
CA VAL A 686 22.15 -3.88 -11.26
C VAL A 686 22.98 -2.63 -11.08
N VAL A 687 22.33 -1.50 -10.86
CA VAL A 687 22.99 -0.22 -10.63
C VAL A 687 22.43 0.33 -9.32
N VAL A 688 23.31 0.78 -8.43
CA VAL A 688 22.92 1.39 -7.14
C VAL A 688 23.29 2.87 -7.14
N TRP A 689 22.33 3.73 -6.80
CA TRP A 689 22.54 5.17 -6.59
C TRP A 689 22.39 5.49 -5.12
N ARG A 690 23.26 6.38 -4.65
CA ARG A 690 23.29 6.81 -3.27
C ARG A 690 22.34 7.95 -2.95
N GLY A 691 21.81 7.92 -1.74
CA GLY A 691 21.28 9.08 -1.05
C GLY A 691 22.38 10.10 -0.69
N PRO A 692 22.08 11.40 -0.55
CA PRO A 692 20.99 12.05 -1.25
C PRO A 692 21.18 11.95 -2.76
N VAL A 693 20.12 11.52 -3.47
CA VAL A 693 20.12 11.37 -4.92
C VAL A 693 20.08 12.76 -5.57
N GLU A 694 21.22 13.44 -5.51
CA GLU A 694 21.46 14.75 -6.11
C GLU A 694 21.64 14.59 -7.63
N PRO A 695 21.42 15.66 -8.43
CA PRO A 695 21.56 15.61 -9.89
C PRO A 695 22.95 15.17 -10.39
N SER A 696 23.98 15.19 -9.53
CA SER A 696 25.36 14.80 -9.84
C SER A 696 25.80 13.48 -9.20
N ALA A 697 24.92 12.72 -8.54
CA ALA A 697 25.33 11.49 -7.86
C ALA A 697 25.60 10.38 -8.88
N GLU A 698 26.86 10.01 -9.09
CA GLU A 698 27.25 8.86 -9.93
C GLU A 698 26.77 7.53 -9.30
N PRO A 699 26.53 6.48 -10.09
CA PRO A 699 26.26 5.15 -9.55
C PRO A 699 27.46 4.61 -8.78
N VAL A 700 27.19 3.78 -7.78
CA VAL A 700 28.14 3.46 -6.70
C VAL A 700 28.50 1.99 -6.70
N LEU A 701 27.54 1.15 -7.08
CA LEU A 701 27.71 -0.27 -7.35
C LEU A 701 27.08 -0.58 -8.70
N ALA A 702 27.72 -1.45 -9.48
CA ALA A 702 27.31 -1.74 -10.85
C ALA A 702 27.59 -3.20 -11.24
N PRO A 703 27.15 -4.22 -10.46
CA PRO A 703 27.57 -5.58 -10.70
C PRO A 703 26.93 -6.11 -11.99
N GLU A 704 27.73 -6.84 -12.77
CA GLU A 704 27.30 -7.50 -14.00
C GLU A 704 27.18 -9.01 -13.80
N GLY A 705 26.23 -9.61 -14.51
CA GLY A 705 26.05 -11.06 -14.51
C GLY A 705 27.31 -11.81 -14.94
N ALA A 706 27.64 -12.85 -14.17
CA ALA A 706 28.84 -13.63 -14.40
C ALA A 706 28.75 -14.58 -15.61
N MET A 707 27.63 -14.66 -16.34
CA MET A 707 27.38 -15.56 -17.49
C MET A 707 26.57 -14.90 -18.62
N MET A 708 26.65 -15.44 -19.84
CA MET A 708 25.76 -15.02 -20.95
C MET A 708 24.33 -15.46 -20.64
N ASN A 709 23.34 -14.60 -20.94
CA ASN A 709 21.91 -14.83 -20.64
C ASN A 709 21.63 -15.15 -19.16
N ALA A 710 22.45 -14.64 -18.24
CA ALA A 710 22.24 -14.83 -16.81
C ALA A 710 21.01 -14.07 -16.30
N ALA A 711 20.64 -12.97 -16.98
CA ALA A 711 19.60 -12.05 -16.57
C ALA A 711 19.80 -11.55 -15.12
N PHE A 712 21.04 -11.25 -14.75
CA PHE A 712 21.38 -10.68 -13.45
C PHE A 712 20.61 -9.36 -13.25
N GLY A 713 19.97 -9.19 -12.10
CA GLY A 713 19.10 -8.03 -11.86
C GLY A 713 17.65 -8.21 -12.31
N SER A 714 17.24 -9.42 -12.72
CA SER A 714 15.81 -9.71 -13.00
C SER A 714 14.93 -9.70 -11.75
N ALA A 715 15.55 -9.76 -10.58
CA ALA A 715 14.95 -9.48 -9.29
C ALA A 715 15.99 -8.80 -8.41
N VAL A 716 15.56 -7.77 -7.71
CA VAL A 716 16.37 -7.00 -6.77
C VAL A 716 15.51 -6.79 -5.54
N ALA A 717 16.04 -7.18 -4.39
CA ALA A 717 15.46 -6.86 -3.11
C ALA A 717 16.53 -6.20 -2.26
N ALA A 718 16.16 -5.14 -1.55
CA ALA A 718 16.80 -4.99 -0.26
C ALA A 718 16.34 -6.19 0.55
N ALA A 719 17.27 -6.82 1.22
CA ALA A 719 16.93 -7.22 2.55
C ALA A 719 16.66 -5.87 3.27
N ARG A 720 15.41 -5.59 3.65
CA ARG A 720 15.02 -4.41 4.44
C ARG A 720 14.78 -4.78 5.86
#